data_AF-A0A851BWY2-F1
#
_entry.id   AF-A0A851BWY2-F1
#
_cell.length_a   1.000
_cell.length_b   1.000
_cell.length_c   1.000
_cell.angle_alpha   90.00
_cell.angle_beta   90.00
_cell.angle_gamma   90.00
#
_symmetry.space_group_name_H-M   'P 1'
#
loop_
_entity.id
_entity.type
_entity.pdbx_description
1 polymer ?
#
loop_
_entity_poly.entity_id
_entity_poly.type
_entity_poly.pdbx_seq_one_letter_code
_entity_poly.pdbx_strand_id
1 'polypeptide(L)'
;KNPFDRFDLNELLQELPRKQKEVLWERLTQLLTESLMENPVETWQMTGDDKNDDNMEVEIIPETKRTVAVIQGVTAVVTASITAVDENANYKALLECVFILNGILPALPASEKVLQDALQRMCEMWWEKGLEGKEILGKTLFIILLRKSLNKAATGADIVRVWNLHQALLCFDYDSEECNEAKDLLLQSFMSVKHIKKEEGRRFLSFLFSWNVNFIKMIHGTVKNQLQFFPRSLVEHIAEVYFRAWKKVSGEFTEVLEHNCIQDFMHHGIHLPRSSPVHCKVREMLSYFHKQSKVRQGVEEMLYRLYQPILWRALKARNSEVRANAAFLFVDAFPVRDPSFNMEEMDSEIQKQFEELFNLLEDPHPVVRSTGILGVTQITSKYWEMIPPTILADLLKKITGDLACDITSADVRCSVFKCLPIILDNKLSHPLLEQLLPATKHSLHDNSEKVRVAFVDVLLKVKATKAAKFWNICPMEHLLTRLEVDSRPVSRRIVNLLFNSFFPINQAEDVWCERCVTLIQMNPAAARKFYQYAYEYTAPTNIAKLMLTVRRCLNACIQRARKESLHDSEEDEDQSEKENTSVLDNVLSINDMATMASLLEITVILWRSIHKALDHNEDAKDYAIRKFASVLPEYFKVFKDERCTTPLVILASFMPPAAIPTFSCGVISRLRNIDSGADQSKYSTLIDCMCRWDQVGHIMELVCDWLSDTLTPRKNIKKSKQVKFLVTQESKPELAMDYIEYLLTHPVNRDCLLSAPKKKLKALLKILGAAKGVLGSILKGTDTGSGSWNQATSLKAFSLFCRLSIHLQHKFSEEGEDYLSLLKGTGVWIQSEVLPFILESDQEDGISKHSSVSELIIQAYLTVCKDVIMVGLGNLSFQAHLLDLALPIIETERGGFCAPVLLCALKEIIEASLTQNTETDEVANLSHTVQNVLQKVLECVARRHKKQQEEGVQLIHSIQMPLGEFLHALQCWHSSFPAVHQGVLTTLLAAIVADIKCVLQKASSEKDLTIPKTISDLPPLSSSLMATIMKSVNVVRSFLNELMEYILSEEIEGIFSLTATVCIVIIIKGKHKASLLKDVTPAIQRKLITYKDAAPEGSGSTER
;
A
#
# COMPACT_ATOMS: atom_id res chain seq x y z
N LYS A 1 73.75 -8.63 -45.10
CA LYS A 1 72.48 -9.23 -44.64
C LYS A 1 72.77 -10.64 -44.15
N ASN A 2 72.96 -10.80 -42.84
CA ASN A 2 72.62 -12.02 -42.10
C ASN A 2 71.96 -11.50 -40.80
N PRO A 3 70.66 -11.76 -40.58
CA PRO A 3 69.94 -11.21 -39.43
C PRO A 3 70.36 -12.02 -38.20
N PHE A 4 71.07 -11.38 -37.28
CA PHE A 4 71.50 -11.97 -36.02
C PHE A 4 70.30 -12.57 -35.26
N ASP A 5 70.50 -13.79 -34.76
CA ASP A 5 69.65 -14.46 -33.78
C ASP A 5 69.28 -13.48 -32.66
N ARG A 6 67.98 -13.36 -32.38
CA ARG A 6 67.50 -12.61 -31.22
C ARG A 6 68.06 -13.31 -29.98
N PHE A 7 68.77 -12.57 -29.13
CA PHE A 7 69.21 -13.08 -27.83
C PHE A 7 68.00 -13.60 -27.04
N ASP A 8 67.93 -14.92 -26.85
CA ASP A 8 66.92 -15.57 -26.01
C ASP A 8 67.58 -16.01 -24.69
N LEU A 9 67.18 -15.33 -23.62
CA LEU A 9 67.68 -15.60 -22.26
C LEU A 9 67.32 -17.02 -21.79
N ASN A 10 66.18 -17.56 -22.20
CA ASN A 10 65.76 -18.91 -21.80
C ASN A 10 66.60 -19.97 -22.50
N GLU A 11 66.87 -19.79 -23.80
CA GLU A 11 67.73 -20.69 -24.59
C GLU A 11 69.16 -20.70 -24.02
N LEU A 12 69.72 -19.52 -23.73
CA LEU A 12 71.04 -19.39 -23.13
C LEU A 12 71.14 -20.12 -21.78
N LEU A 13 70.16 -19.94 -20.90
CA LEU A 13 70.16 -20.56 -19.57
C LEU A 13 69.92 -22.07 -19.62
N GLN A 14 69.24 -22.58 -20.65
CA GLN A 14 69.13 -24.02 -20.87
C GLN A 14 70.46 -24.63 -21.32
N GLU A 15 71.14 -24.00 -22.28
CA GLU A 15 72.40 -24.48 -22.89
C GLU A 15 73.66 -24.29 -22.01
N LEU A 16 73.60 -23.41 -21.00
CA LEU A 16 74.73 -23.17 -20.08
C LEU A 16 75.17 -24.46 -19.33
N PRO A 17 76.47 -24.77 -19.24
CA PRO A 17 76.97 -25.87 -18.41
C PRO A 17 76.63 -25.66 -16.92
N ARG A 18 76.35 -26.75 -16.19
CA ARG A 18 75.94 -26.73 -14.77
C ARG A 18 76.78 -25.81 -13.87
N LYS A 19 78.11 -25.95 -13.90
CA LYS A 19 79.03 -25.10 -13.11
C LYS A 19 78.93 -23.62 -13.45
N GLN A 20 78.61 -23.28 -14.70
CA GLN A 20 78.45 -21.88 -15.12
C GLN A 20 77.11 -21.31 -14.64
N LYS A 21 76.04 -22.14 -14.55
CA LYS A 21 74.77 -21.73 -13.93
C LYS A 21 74.94 -21.43 -12.44
N GLU A 22 75.68 -22.27 -11.72
CA GLU A 22 75.98 -22.09 -10.29
C GLU A 22 76.73 -20.76 -10.05
N VAL A 23 77.81 -20.52 -10.80
CA VAL A 23 78.58 -19.26 -10.72
C VAL A 23 77.73 -18.04 -11.09
N LEU A 24 76.82 -18.17 -12.07
CA LEU A 24 75.89 -17.11 -12.41
C LEU A 24 74.98 -16.77 -11.23
N TRP A 25 74.39 -17.78 -10.57
CA TRP A 25 73.50 -17.56 -9.44
C TRP A 25 74.21 -16.96 -8.23
N GLU A 26 75.46 -17.37 -7.94
CA GLU A 26 76.29 -16.75 -6.90
C GLU A 26 76.53 -15.26 -7.19
N ARG A 27 76.92 -14.93 -8.43
CA ARG A 27 77.15 -13.53 -8.84
C ARG A 27 75.88 -12.68 -8.83
N LEU A 28 74.73 -13.26 -9.20
CA LEU A 28 73.43 -12.57 -9.14
C LEU A 28 73.04 -12.26 -7.69
N THR A 29 73.27 -13.22 -6.79
CA THR A 29 73.02 -13.04 -5.35
C THR A 29 73.90 -11.94 -4.80
N GLN A 30 75.20 -11.97 -5.09
CA GLN A 30 76.14 -10.92 -4.69
C GLN A 30 75.72 -9.54 -5.23
N LEU A 31 75.39 -9.43 -6.52
CA LEU A 31 74.93 -8.18 -7.13
C LEU A 31 73.67 -7.63 -6.46
N LEU A 32 72.71 -8.52 -6.17
CA LEU A 32 71.47 -8.14 -5.49
C LEU A 32 71.75 -7.64 -4.07
N THR A 33 72.58 -8.34 -3.31
CA THR A 33 72.95 -7.96 -1.94
C THR A 33 73.71 -6.64 -1.91
N GLU A 34 74.73 -6.45 -2.77
CA GLU A 34 75.48 -5.19 -2.89
C GLU A 34 74.56 -4.02 -3.22
N SER A 35 73.63 -4.20 -4.17
CA SER A 35 72.67 -3.17 -4.57
C SER A 35 71.68 -2.78 -3.46
N LEU A 36 71.31 -3.72 -2.58
CA LEU A 36 70.42 -3.46 -1.43
C LEU A 36 71.17 -2.84 -0.26
N MET A 37 72.47 -3.14 -0.10
CA MET A 37 73.32 -2.48 0.89
C MET A 37 73.59 -1.02 0.54
N GLU A 38 73.74 -0.72 -0.76
CA GLU A 38 73.85 0.67 -1.25
C GLU A 38 72.55 1.46 -1.09
N ASN A 39 71.38 0.79 -1.14
CA ASN A 39 70.07 1.41 -1.04
C ASN A 39 69.07 0.52 -0.25
N PRO A 40 69.06 0.60 1.09
CA PRO A 40 68.26 -0.27 1.95
C PRO A 40 66.75 -0.10 1.75
N VAL A 41 66.01 -1.20 1.89
CA VAL A 41 64.56 -1.28 1.62
C VAL A 41 63.75 -0.34 2.53
N GLU A 42 64.23 -0.06 3.74
CA GLU A 42 63.61 0.85 4.71
C GLU A 42 63.56 2.31 4.20
N THR A 43 64.45 2.68 3.28
CA THR A 43 64.51 4.03 2.73
C THR A 43 63.47 4.28 1.63
N TRP A 44 62.82 3.23 1.12
CA TRP A 44 61.89 3.32 -0.02
C TRP A 44 60.50 3.85 0.36
N GLN A 45 60.16 3.91 1.65
CA GLN A 45 58.85 4.35 2.17
C GLN A 45 58.86 5.73 2.85
N MET A 46 60.01 6.41 2.95
CA MET A 46 60.12 7.75 3.54
C MET A 46 59.67 8.83 2.56
N THR A 47 58.36 8.91 2.26
CA THR A 47 57.69 10.13 1.76
C THR A 47 56.17 9.94 1.80
N GLY A 48 55.51 10.68 2.69
CA GLY A 48 54.09 11.03 2.52
C GLY A 48 53.11 10.47 3.55
N ASP A 49 53.31 10.79 4.83
CA ASP A 49 52.21 10.88 5.80
C ASP A 49 52.04 12.35 6.20
N ASP A 50 51.81 13.22 5.21
CA ASP A 50 51.29 14.55 5.46
C ASP A 50 50.39 15.00 4.31
N LYS A 51 49.19 15.43 4.69
CA LYS A 51 48.15 15.94 3.81
C LYS A 51 48.69 17.18 3.10
N ASN A 52 48.76 17.17 1.77
CA ASN A 52 48.21 18.24 0.94
C ASN A 52 48.20 17.84 -0.54
N ASP A 53 47.02 18.01 -1.12
CA ASP A 53 46.68 17.88 -2.52
C ASP A 53 47.28 19.09 -3.23
N ASP A 54 48.54 18.99 -3.67
CA ASP A 54 49.11 19.89 -4.67
C ASP A 54 50.06 19.12 -5.58
N ASN A 55 49.77 19.24 -6.87
CA ASN A 55 50.24 18.42 -7.97
C ASN A 55 51.69 18.81 -8.37
N MET A 56 52.67 18.50 -7.52
CA MET A 56 54.09 18.61 -7.84
C MET A 56 54.72 17.21 -7.89
N GLU A 57 55.15 16.79 -9.08
CA GLU A 57 55.94 15.58 -9.29
C GLU A 57 57.23 15.66 -8.46
N VAL A 58 57.29 14.93 -7.34
CA VAL A 58 58.52 14.74 -6.58
C VAL A 58 59.44 13.86 -7.42
N GLU A 59 60.57 14.41 -7.87
CA GLU A 59 61.61 13.68 -8.59
C GLU A 59 62.09 12.48 -7.75
N ILE A 60 61.74 11.28 -8.20
CA ILE A 60 62.28 10.02 -7.68
C ILE A 60 63.81 10.06 -7.81
N ILE A 61 64.50 9.92 -6.68
CA ILE A 61 65.96 9.93 -6.55
C ILE A 61 66.60 9.02 -7.62
N PRO A 62 67.63 9.45 -8.37
CA PRO A 62 68.25 8.64 -9.43
C PRO A 62 68.76 7.26 -8.98
N GLU A 63 69.16 7.16 -7.71
CA GLU A 63 69.69 5.95 -7.08
C GLU A 63 68.61 4.88 -6.88
N THR A 64 67.38 5.23 -6.51
CA THR A 64 66.26 4.26 -6.40
C THR A 64 65.85 3.70 -7.75
N LYS A 65 65.87 4.50 -8.84
CA LYS A 65 65.62 3.99 -10.21
C LYS A 65 66.67 2.97 -10.65
N ARG A 66 67.94 3.19 -10.27
CA ARG A 66 69.02 2.26 -10.59
C ARG A 66 68.87 0.94 -9.83
N THR A 67 68.57 0.99 -8.53
CA THR A 67 68.33 -0.21 -7.71
C THR A 67 67.14 -1.02 -8.24
N VAL A 68 66.01 -0.36 -8.55
CA VAL A 68 64.83 -1.03 -9.14
C VAL A 68 65.16 -1.71 -10.48
N ALA A 69 65.94 -1.07 -11.35
CA ALA A 69 66.36 -1.65 -12.62
C ALA A 69 67.26 -2.89 -12.43
N VAL A 70 68.16 -2.87 -11.44
CA VAL A 70 68.99 -4.05 -11.09
C VAL A 70 68.11 -5.18 -10.58
N ILE A 71 67.20 -4.92 -9.63
CA ILE A 71 66.28 -5.93 -9.10
C ILE A 71 65.42 -6.52 -10.23
N GLN A 72 64.94 -5.69 -11.16
CA GLN A 72 64.17 -6.14 -12.31
C GLN A 72 64.99 -7.04 -13.25
N GLY A 73 66.25 -6.68 -13.52
CA GLY A 73 67.17 -7.48 -14.32
C GLY A 73 67.48 -8.83 -13.64
N VAL A 74 67.79 -8.82 -12.35
CA VAL A 74 68.02 -10.04 -11.55
C VAL A 74 66.78 -10.92 -11.56
N THR A 75 65.59 -10.34 -11.32
CA THR A 75 64.31 -11.06 -11.35
C THR A 75 64.06 -11.74 -12.69
N ALA A 76 64.38 -11.10 -13.81
CA ALA A 76 64.22 -11.68 -15.15
C ALA A 76 65.13 -12.91 -15.34
N VAL A 77 66.40 -12.82 -14.94
CA VAL A 77 67.37 -13.94 -15.04
C VAL A 77 67.02 -15.07 -14.08
N VAL A 78 66.59 -14.75 -12.86
CA VAL A 78 66.12 -15.73 -11.88
C VAL A 78 64.88 -16.46 -12.39
N THR A 79 63.88 -15.73 -12.91
CA THR A 79 62.65 -16.31 -13.46
C THR A 79 62.94 -17.27 -14.61
N ALA A 80 63.80 -16.87 -15.55
CA ALA A 80 64.23 -17.74 -16.64
C ALA A 80 65.01 -18.97 -16.13
N SER A 81 65.82 -18.80 -15.08
CA SER A 81 66.60 -19.88 -14.46
C SER A 81 65.73 -20.98 -13.86
N ILE A 82 64.52 -20.69 -13.35
CA ILE A 82 63.59 -21.69 -12.78
C ILE A 82 63.31 -22.83 -13.76
N THR A 83 63.17 -22.51 -15.05
CA THR A 83 62.91 -23.52 -16.09
C THR A 83 64.12 -24.42 -16.36
N ALA A 84 65.32 -23.88 -16.13
CA ALA A 84 66.60 -24.52 -16.41
C ALA A 84 67.20 -25.30 -15.21
N VAL A 85 66.54 -25.29 -14.05
CA VAL A 85 66.90 -26.11 -12.88
C VAL A 85 66.55 -27.58 -13.14
N ASP A 86 67.56 -28.46 -13.06
CA ASP A 86 67.44 -29.92 -13.11
C ASP A 86 67.60 -30.56 -11.71
N GLU A 87 67.20 -31.82 -11.55
CA GLU A 87 67.22 -32.53 -10.25
C GLU A 87 68.62 -32.68 -9.63
N ASN A 88 69.69 -32.47 -10.40
CA ASN A 88 71.08 -32.67 -9.97
C ASN A 88 71.87 -31.35 -9.80
N ALA A 89 71.25 -30.20 -10.03
CA ALA A 89 71.90 -28.89 -9.94
C ALA A 89 71.90 -28.38 -8.49
N ASN A 90 73.02 -27.83 -8.01
CA ASN A 90 73.08 -27.17 -6.70
C ASN A 90 72.58 -25.73 -6.80
N TYR A 91 71.28 -25.53 -6.60
CA TYR A 91 70.63 -24.22 -6.73
C TYR A 91 70.56 -23.42 -5.42
N LYS A 92 71.38 -23.72 -4.40
CA LYS A 92 71.34 -23.00 -3.10
C LYS A 92 71.51 -21.49 -3.23
N ALA A 93 72.44 -21.02 -4.06
CA ALA A 93 72.62 -19.60 -4.32
C ALA A 93 71.38 -18.98 -5.00
N LEU A 94 70.74 -19.71 -5.92
CA LEU A 94 69.49 -19.27 -6.55
C LEU A 94 68.35 -19.18 -5.53
N LEU A 95 68.25 -20.14 -4.60
CA LEU A 95 67.27 -20.14 -3.52
C LEU A 95 67.46 -18.92 -2.60
N GLU A 96 68.70 -18.63 -2.20
CA GLU A 96 69.03 -17.45 -1.39
C GLU A 96 68.65 -16.15 -2.11
N CYS A 97 68.99 -16.03 -3.39
CA CYS A 97 68.59 -14.90 -4.23
C CYS A 97 67.06 -14.72 -4.26
N VAL A 98 66.31 -15.80 -4.44
CA VAL A 98 64.84 -15.78 -4.48
C VAL A 98 64.24 -15.39 -3.12
N PHE A 99 64.82 -15.82 -2.01
CA PHE A 99 64.38 -15.40 -0.67
C PHE A 99 64.61 -13.92 -0.42
N ILE A 100 65.74 -13.37 -0.85
CA ILE A 100 66.00 -11.93 -0.80
C ILE A 100 64.94 -11.19 -1.63
N LEU A 101 64.71 -11.62 -2.87
CA LEU A 101 63.69 -11.04 -3.76
C LEU A 101 62.27 -11.12 -3.16
N ASN A 102 61.93 -12.21 -2.46
CA ASN A 102 60.66 -12.37 -1.77
C ASN A 102 60.53 -11.44 -0.55
N GLY A 103 61.61 -11.21 0.19
CA GLY A 103 61.64 -10.26 1.30
C GLY A 103 61.41 -8.81 0.86
N ILE A 104 61.84 -8.46 -0.35
CA ILE A 104 61.64 -7.13 -0.95
C ILE A 104 60.18 -6.91 -1.38
N LEU A 105 59.50 -7.97 -1.82
CA LEU A 105 58.20 -7.88 -2.48
C LEU A 105 57.12 -7.13 -1.65
N PRO A 106 56.95 -7.35 -0.33
CA PRO A 106 56.00 -6.58 0.47
C PRO A 106 56.36 -5.10 0.65
N ALA A 107 57.64 -4.74 0.50
CA ALA A 107 58.15 -3.40 0.78
C ALA A 107 58.16 -2.48 -0.45
N LEU A 108 57.92 -3.01 -1.66
CA LEU A 108 57.92 -2.24 -2.90
C LEU A 108 56.79 -1.19 -2.96
N PRO A 109 57.08 0.06 -3.36
CA PRO A 109 56.06 1.10 -3.56
C PRO A 109 55.00 0.73 -4.60
N ALA A 110 53.78 1.29 -4.45
CA ALA A 110 52.68 1.04 -5.39
C ALA A 110 52.93 1.56 -6.83
N SER A 111 53.92 2.44 -7.02
CA SER A 111 54.37 2.92 -8.34
C SER A 111 55.06 1.83 -9.16
N GLU A 112 55.72 0.86 -8.52
CA GLU A 112 56.55 -0.17 -9.17
C GLU A 112 55.76 -1.43 -9.54
N LYS A 113 54.59 -1.26 -10.18
CA LYS A 113 53.72 -2.38 -10.57
C LYS A 113 54.40 -3.41 -11.45
N VAL A 114 55.26 -2.99 -12.38
CA VAL A 114 55.93 -3.89 -13.33
C VAL A 114 56.86 -4.85 -12.59
N LEU A 115 57.63 -4.33 -11.62
CA LEU A 115 58.52 -5.15 -10.81
C LEU A 115 57.75 -6.06 -9.85
N GLN A 116 56.70 -5.55 -9.20
CA GLN A 116 55.81 -6.36 -8.35
C GLN A 116 55.20 -7.53 -9.13
N ASP A 117 54.69 -7.30 -10.34
CA ASP A 117 54.11 -8.36 -11.16
C ASP A 117 55.19 -9.36 -11.63
N ALA A 118 56.43 -8.92 -11.92
CA ALA A 118 57.53 -9.81 -12.28
C ALA A 118 57.95 -10.73 -11.12
N LEU A 119 58.08 -10.18 -9.91
CA LEU A 119 58.39 -10.93 -8.69
C LEU A 119 57.26 -11.91 -8.32
N GLN A 120 55.99 -11.50 -8.46
CA GLN A 120 54.86 -12.41 -8.27
C GLN A 120 54.91 -13.60 -9.22
N ARG A 121 55.18 -13.37 -10.52
CA ARG A 121 55.32 -14.46 -11.51
C ARG A 121 56.47 -15.39 -11.19
N MET A 122 57.60 -14.85 -10.72
CA MET A 122 58.73 -15.65 -10.26
C MET A 122 58.29 -16.59 -9.12
N CYS A 123 57.60 -16.07 -8.10
CA CYS A 123 57.09 -16.88 -6.99
C CYS A 123 56.04 -17.92 -7.45
N GLU A 124 55.17 -17.58 -8.42
CA GLU A 124 54.22 -18.52 -9.03
C GLU A 124 54.95 -19.68 -9.73
N MET A 125 55.94 -19.37 -10.57
CA MET A 125 56.73 -20.38 -11.27
C MET A 125 57.54 -21.26 -10.30
N TRP A 126 58.07 -20.67 -9.22
CA TRP A 126 58.78 -21.42 -8.18
C TRP A 126 57.84 -22.42 -7.48
N TRP A 127 56.62 -21.97 -7.16
CA TRP A 127 55.59 -22.81 -6.56
C TRP A 127 55.17 -23.96 -7.49
N GLU A 128 54.89 -23.66 -8.76
CA GLU A 128 54.48 -24.66 -9.77
C GLU A 128 55.56 -25.72 -10.02
N LYS A 129 56.84 -25.32 -10.01
CA LYS A 129 57.97 -26.24 -10.17
C LYS A 129 58.19 -27.12 -8.93
N GLY A 130 57.70 -26.72 -7.76
CA GLY A 130 57.77 -27.50 -6.52
C GLY A 130 59.16 -27.53 -5.87
N LEU A 131 59.97 -26.49 -6.08
CA LEU A 131 61.35 -26.38 -5.58
C LEU A 131 61.41 -26.19 -4.05
N GLU A 132 62.60 -26.39 -3.46
CA GLU A 132 62.84 -26.16 -2.03
C GLU A 132 62.49 -24.72 -1.61
N GLY A 133 61.96 -24.56 -0.39
CA GLY A 133 61.58 -23.25 0.15
C GLY A 133 60.28 -22.66 -0.43
N LYS A 134 59.56 -23.40 -1.29
CA LYS A 134 58.29 -22.96 -1.89
C LYS A 134 57.25 -22.54 -0.85
N GLU A 135 57.28 -23.10 0.36
CA GLU A 135 56.34 -22.80 1.43
C GLU A 135 56.43 -21.33 1.85
N ILE A 136 57.64 -20.78 1.97
CA ILE A 136 57.89 -19.40 2.37
C ILE A 136 57.41 -18.44 1.26
N LEU A 137 57.80 -18.73 0.02
CA LEU A 137 57.42 -17.95 -1.16
C LEU A 137 55.91 -17.98 -1.40
N GLY A 138 55.31 -19.17 -1.24
CA GLY A 138 53.87 -19.40 -1.36
C GLY A 138 53.08 -18.61 -0.33
N LYS A 139 53.53 -18.58 0.94
CA LYS A 139 52.88 -17.78 2.00
C LYS A 139 52.83 -16.30 1.65
N THR A 140 53.98 -15.70 1.31
CA THR A 140 54.07 -14.27 0.96
C THR A 140 53.21 -13.95 -0.25
N LEU A 141 53.32 -14.75 -1.32
CA LEU A 141 52.54 -14.56 -2.54
C LEU A 141 51.03 -14.72 -2.29
N PHE A 142 50.63 -15.70 -1.48
CA PHE A 142 49.23 -15.95 -1.17
C PHE A 142 48.56 -14.75 -0.49
N ILE A 143 49.19 -14.14 0.50
CA ILE A 143 48.67 -12.93 1.17
C ILE A 143 48.52 -11.76 0.18
N ILE A 144 49.51 -11.56 -0.69
CA ILE A 144 49.49 -10.48 -1.69
C ILE A 144 48.35 -10.70 -2.68
N LEU A 145 48.20 -11.90 -3.22
CA LEU A 145 47.12 -12.23 -4.17
C LEU A 145 45.74 -12.12 -3.51
N LEU A 146 45.62 -12.58 -2.27
CA LEU A 146 44.37 -12.47 -1.51
C LEU A 146 43.98 -11.02 -1.30
N ARG A 147 44.92 -10.16 -0.86
CA ARG A 147 44.69 -8.70 -0.72
C ARG A 147 44.31 -8.07 -2.06
N LYS A 148 45.01 -8.41 -3.15
CA LYS A 148 44.70 -7.92 -4.51
C LYS A 148 43.31 -8.32 -4.97
N SER A 149 42.86 -9.54 -4.65
CA SER A 149 41.54 -10.07 -5.03
C SER A 149 40.36 -9.39 -4.30
N LEU A 150 40.62 -8.75 -3.14
CA LEU A 150 39.61 -8.05 -2.34
C LEU A 150 39.49 -6.57 -2.70
N ASN A 151 40.45 -6.01 -3.45
CA ASN A 151 40.41 -4.62 -3.88
C ASN A 151 39.21 -4.29 -4.78
N LYS A 152 38.78 -3.02 -4.75
CA LYS A 152 37.68 -2.52 -5.62
C LYS A 152 37.96 -2.79 -7.11
N ALA A 153 39.21 -2.67 -7.54
CA ALA A 153 39.65 -2.93 -8.92
C ALA A 153 39.88 -4.42 -9.26
N ALA A 154 39.69 -5.35 -8.32
CA ALA A 154 39.94 -6.77 -8.56
C ALA A 154 39.09 -7.34 -9.70
N THR A 155 39.70 -8.21 -10.50
CA THR A 155 39.07 -8.88 -11.64
C THR A 155 38.80 -10.36 -11.33
N GLY A 156 38.04 -11.03 -12.19
CA GLY A 156 37.85 -12.48 -12.08
C GLY A 156 39.16 -13.27 -12.23
N ALA A 157 40.16 -12.73 -12.94
CA ALA A 157 41.46 -13.37 -13.11
C ALA A 157 42.26 -13.41 -11.80
N ASP A 158 42.16 -12.38 -10.97
CA ASP A 158 42.83 -12.33 -9.66
C ASP A 158 42.31 -13.46 -8.74
N ILE A 159 41.01 -13.75 -8.78
CA ILE A 159 40.39 -14.84 -8.01
C ILE A 159 40.88 -16.22 -8.52
N VAL A 160 41.06 -16.36 -9.84
CA VAL A 160 41.60 -17.60 -10.43
C VAL A 160 43.04 -17.83 -9.95
N ARG A 161 43.86 -16.77 -9.86
CA ARG A 161 45.23 -16.87 -9.33
C ARG A 161 45.25 -17.30 -7.87
N VAL A 162 44.38 -16.73 -7.03
CA VAL A 162 44.22 -17.18 -5.63
C VAL A 162 43.83 -18.65 -5.57
N TRP A 163 42.88 -19.09 -6.40
CA TRP A 163 42.51 -20.51 -6.49
C TRP A 163 43.68 -21.39 -6.93
N ASN A 164 44.51 -21.00 -7.89
CA ASN A 164 45.65 -21.81 -8.31
C ASN A 164 46.69 -22.00 -7.18
N LEU A 165 46.84 -21.00 -6.30
CA LEU A 165 47.76 -21.03 -5.16
C LEU A 165 47.11 -21.53 -3.85
N HIS A 166 45.86 -21.99 -3.86
CA HIS A 166 45.11 -22.31 -2.62
C HIS A 166 45.81 -23.29 -1.66
N GLN A 167 46.63 -24.21 -2.18
CA GLN A 167 47.38 -25.18 -1.37
C GLN A 167 48.44 -24.53 -0.47
N ALA A 168 48.92 -23.32 -0.80
CA ALA A 168 49.83 -22.55 0.05
C ALA A 168 49.23 -22.23 1.43
N LEU A 169 47.89 -22.22 1.54
CA LEU A 169 47.19 -22.06 2.82
C LEU A 169 47.59 -23.17 3.82
N LEU A 170 47.84 -24.40 3.36
CA LEU A 170 48.21 -25.51 4.23
C LEU A 170 49.59 -25.35 4.88
N CYS A 171 50.41 -24.41 4.38
CA CYS A 171 51.70 -24.10 4.97
C CYS A 171 51.58 -23.17 6.20
N PHE A 172 50.45 -22.50 6.40
CA PHE A 172 50.21 -21.61 7.54
C PHE A 172 49.90 -22.41 8.80
N ASP A 173 50.56 -22.05 9.90
CA ASP A 173 50.19 -22.54 11.22
C ASP A 173 49.00 -21.73 11.74
N TYR A 174 47.89 -22.40 12.03
CA TYR A 174 46.65 -21.77 12.47
C TYR A 174 46.82 -21.07 13.82
N ASP A 175 47.64 -21.59 14.73
CA ASP A 175 47.76 -21.04 16.09
C ASP A 175 48.81 -19.91 16.20
N SER A 176 49.55 -19.64 15.12
CA SER A 176 50.53 -18.54 15.04
C SER A 176 49.86 -17.17 14.88
N GLU A 177 50.41 -16.15 15.56
CA GLU A 177 49.98 -14.75 15.42
C GLU A 177 50.22 -14.19 14.01
N GLU A 178 51.24 -14.70 13.31
CA GLU A 178 51.57 -14.32 11.92
C GLU A 178 50.43 -14.67 10.96
N CYS A 179 49.55 -15.60 11.35
CA CYS A 179 48.42 -16.03 10.54
C CYS A 179 47.17 -15.14 10.72
N ASN A 180 47.16 -14.18 11.66
CA ASN A 180 45.99 -13.34 11.92
C ASN A 180 45.58 -12.51 10.70
N GLU A 181 46.55 -11.92 10.00
CA GLU A 181 46.26 -11.21 8.74
C GLU A 181 45.64 -12.14 7.70
N ALA A 182 46.16 -13.37 7.56
CA ALA A 182 45.62 -14.35 6.63
C ALA A 182 44.16 -14.67 6.97
N LYS A 183 43.86 -14.94 8.24
CA LYS A 183 42.49 -15.23 8.72
C LYS A 183 41.54 -14.09 8.38
N ASP A 184 41.93 -12.85 8.63
CA ASP A 184 41.09 -11.68 8.36
C ASP A 184 40.78 -11.53 6.86
N LEU A 185 41.80 -11.66 6.00
CA LEU A 185 41.62 -11.59 4.54
C LEU A 185 40.75 -12.76 4.01
N LEU A 186 40.91 -13.96 4.57
CA LEU A 186 40.09 -15.12 4.23
C LEU A 186 38.62 -14.91 4.62
N LEU A 187 38.34 -14.33 5.79
CA LEU A 187 36.98 -14.00 6.19
C LEU A 187 36.38 -12.89 5.32
N GLN A 188 37.16 -11.87 4.95
CA GLN A 188 36.73 -10.84 3.99
C GLN A 188 36.34 -11.42 2.61
N SER A 189 36.92 -12.56 2.23
CA SER A 189 36.56 -13.25 0.98
C SER A 189 35.11 -13.76 0.99
N PHE A 190 34.57 -14.12 2.16
CA PHE A 190 33.14 -14.45 2.33
C PHE A 190 32.22 -13.23 2.30
N MET A 191 32.78 -12.02 2.42
CA MET A 191 32.04 -10.75 2.27
C MET A 191 32.04 -10.26 0.81
N SER A 192 32.94 -10.80 -0.02
CA SER A 192 33.15 -10.36 -1.39
C SER A 192 32.15 -10.99 -2.37
N VAL A 193 31.25 -10.16 -2.91
CA VAL A 193 30.31 -10.59 -3.97
C VAL A 193 31.03 -11.17 -5.19
N LYS A 194 32.23 -10.68 -5.51
CA LYS A 194 33.04 -11.17 -6.64
C LYS A 194 33.49 -12.62 -6.42
N HIS A 195 33.97 -12.95 -5.21
CA HIS A 195 34.35 -14.31 -4.84
C HIS A 195 33.16 -15.27 -4.87
N ILE A 196 32.01 -14.85 -4.32
CA ILE A 196 30.82 -15.71 -4.26
C ILE A 196 30.24 -15.98 -5.66
N LYS A 197 30.22 -14.99 -6.55
CA LYS A 197 29.65 -15.14 -7.90
C LYS A 197 30.56 -15.93 -8.85
N LYS A 198 31.88 -15.87 -8.68
CA LYS A 198 32.85 -16.57 -9.55
C LYS A 198 32.97 -18.04 -9.15
N GLU A 199 33.01 -18.95 -10.14
CA GLU A 199 33.08 -20.40 -9.90
C GLU A 199 34.35 -20.82 -9.15
N GLU A 200 35.52 -20.30 -9.55
CA GLU A 200 36.79 -20.54 -8.88
C GLU A 200 36.80 -19.96 -7.46
N GLY A 201 36.14 -18.82 -7.26
CA GLY A 201 35.93 -18.23 -5.93
C GLY A 201 35.09 -19.14 -5.03
N ARG A 202 33.99 -19.72 -5.53
CA ARG A 202 33.20 -20.71 -4.75
C ARG A 202 34.01 -21.95 -4.41
N ARG A 203 34.84 -22.46 -5.33
CA ARG A 203 35.74 -23.59 -5.04
C ARG A 203 36.74 -23.25 -3.94
N PHE A 204 37.34 -22.06 -4.01
CA PHE A 204 38.24 -21.55 -2.98
C PHE A 204 37.55 -21.43 -1.63
N LEU A 205 36.41 -20.73 -1.54
CA LEU A 205 35.65 -20.58 -0.30
C LEU A 205 35.21 -21.92 0.29
N SER A 206 34.85 -22.89 -0.56
CA SER A 206 34.49 -24.25 -0.09
C SER A 206 35.68 -25.00 0.49
N PHE A 207 36.88 -24.79 -0.07
CA PHE A 207 38.13 -25.38 0.42
C PHE A 207 38.53 -24.83 1.80
N LEU A 208 38.20 -23.58 2.14
CA LEU A 208 38.54 -22.99 3.43
C LEU A 208 37.91 -23.74 4.63
N PHE A 209 36.81 -24.45 4.41
CA PHE A 209 36.18 -25.29 5.44
C PHE A 209 37.01 -26.52 5.82
N SER A 210 37.97 -26.96 4.99
CA SER A 210 38.85 -28.10 5.31
C SER A 210 40.17 -27.69 5.98
N TRP A 211 40.38 -26.41 6.29
CA TRP A 211 41.67 -25.94 6.81
C TRP A 211 41.79 -26.10 8.33
N ASN A 212 40.80 -25.62 9.10
CA ASN A 212 40.77 -25.77 10.56
C ASN A 212 39.33 -25.75 11.10
N VAL A 213 39.05 -26.61 12.09
CA VAL A 213 37.70 -26.78 12.67
C VAL A 213 37.20 -25.51 13.37
N ASN A 214 38.08 -24.77 14.06
CA ASN A 214 37.71 -23.49 14.68
C ASN A 214 37.45 -22.40 13.64
N PHE A 215 38.16 -22.45 12.51
CA PHE A 215 37.94 -21.52 11.41
C PHE A 215 36.56 -21.68 10.76
N ILE A 216 36.01 -22.89 10.69
CA ILE A 216 34.62 -23.13 10.24
C ILE A 216 33.63 -22.25 11.03
N LYS A 217 33.78 -22.19 12.35
CA LYS A 217 32.90 -21.39 13.23
C LYS A 217 33.04 -19.89 12.93
N MET A 218 34.26 -19.41 12.65
CA MET A 218 34.51 -18.02 12.25
C MET A 218 33.91 -17.69 10.87
N ILE A 219 34.05 -18.59 9.89
CA ILE A 219 33.42 -18.48 8.58
C ILE A 219 31.90 -18.36 8.75
N HIS A 220 31.31 -19.26 9.54
CA HIS A 220 29.87 -19.29 9.74
C HIS A 220 29.35 -18.02 10.42
N GLY A 221 30.03 -17.55 11.47
CA GLY A 221 29.72 -16.27 12.12
C GLY A 221 29.80 -15.08 11.15
N THR A 222 30.82 -15.06 10.29
CA THR A 222 31.00 -14.02 9.26
C THR A 222 29.84 -14.03 8.26
N VAL A 223 29.49 -15.20 7.72
CA VAL A 223 28.37 -15.33 6.77
C VAL A 223 27.05 -14.91 7.41
N LYS A 224 26.79 -15.29 8.66
CA LYS A 224 25.58 -14.88 9.39
C LYS A 224 25.47 -13.36 9.53
N ASN A 225 26.56 -12.71 9.94
CA ASN A 225 26.60 -11.25 10.10
C ASN A 225 26.39 -10.50 8.77
N GLN A 226 26.84 -11.09 7.65
CA GLN A 226 26.68 -10.49 6.33
C GLN A 226 25.35 -10.81 5.64
N LEU A 227 24.62 -11.83 6.10
CA LEU A 227 23.44 -12.34 5.40
C LEU A 227 22.39 -11.25 5.18
N GLN A 228 22.24 -10.30 6.12
CA GLN A 228 21.29 -9.18 5.98
C GLN A 228 21.63 -8.23 4.82
N PHE A 229 22.89 -8.10 4.44
CA PHE A 229 23.36 -7.18 3.39
C PHE A 229 23.39 -7.83 2.00
N PHE A 230 23.40 -9.16 1.92
CA PHE A 230 23.43 -9.84 0.63
C PHE A 230 22.07 -9.82 -0.10
N PRO A 231 22.04 -9.63 -1.43
CA PRO A 231 20.82 -9.82 -2.19
C PRO A 231 20.42 -11.30 -2.21
N ARG A 232 19.11 -11.58 -2.28
CA ARG A 232 18.59 -12.96 -2.22
C ARG A 232 19.18 -13.89 -3.30
N SER A 233 19.43 -13.38 -4.51
CA SER A 233 20.04 -14.15 -5.60
C SER A 233 21.48 -14.61 -5.34
N LEU A 234 22.19 -13.95 -4.41
CA LEU A 234 23.53 -14.36 -4.02
C LEU A 234 23.51 -15.52 -3.01
N VAL A 235 22.42 -15.68 -2.26
CA VAL A 235 22.32 -16.67 -1.18
C VAL A 235 22.40 -18.10 -1.71
N GLU A 236 21.85 -18.36 -2.89
CA GLU A 236 21.95 -19.67 -3.54
C GLU A 236 23.41 -20.09 -3.79
N HIS A 237 24.27 -19.13 -4.18
CA HIS A 237 25.71 -19.37 -4.37
C HIS A 237 26.44 -19.64 -3.05
N ILE A 238 26.01 -19.00 -1.96
CA ILE A 238 26.54 -19.26 -0.62
C ILE A 238 26.12 -20.66 -0.15
N ALA A 239 24.87 -21.05 -0.41
CA ALA A 239 24.36 -22.39 -0.12
C ALA A 239 25.16 -23.47 -0.85
N GLU A 240 25.50 -23.21 -2.11
CA GLU A 240 26.37 -24.08 -2.88
C GLU A 240 27.77 -24.23 -2.24
N VAL A 241 28.37 -23.15 -1.72
CA VAL A 241 29.68 -23.21 -1.03
C VAL A 241 29.62 -24.14 0.19
N TYR A 242 28.60 -23.99 1.05
CA TYR A 242 28.41 -24.88 2.20
C TYR A 242 28.19 -26.33 1.77
N PHE A 243 27.37 -26.57 0.74
CA PHE A 243 27.10 -27.91 0.23
C PHE A 243 28.37 -28.57 -0.35
N ARG A 244 29.17 -27.82 -1.12
CA ARG A 244 30.45 -28.29 -1.67
C ARG A 244 31.46 -28.60 -0.56
N ALA A 245 31.51 -27.75 0.48
CA ALA A 245 32.34 -27.99 1.66
C ALA A 245 31.92 -29.28 2.37
N TRP A 246 30.63 -29.43 2.69
CA TRP A 246 30.08 -30.62 3.36
C TRP A 246 30.40 -31.92 2.63
N LYS A 247 30.33 -31.92 1.29
CA LYS A 247 30.67 -33.11 0.49
C LYS A 247 32.16 -33.48 0.55
N LYS A 248 33.05 -32.53 0.82
CA LYS A 248 34.51 -32.73 0.77
C LYS A 248 35.13 -33.05 2.14
N VAL A 249 34.57 -32.54 3.22
CA VAL A 249 35.10 -32.74 4.57
C VAL A 249 34.72 -34.10 5.14
N SER A 250 35.51 -34.60 6.10
CA SER A 250 35.27 -35.88 6.79
C SER A 250 35.63 -35.79 8.28
N GLY A 251 35.07 -36.68 9.10
CA GLY A 251 35.36 -36.75 10.54
C GLY A 251 34.84 -35.52 11.29
N GLU A 252 35.67 -34.98 12.20
CA GLU A 252 35.32 -33.83 13.07
C GLU A 252 34.88 -32.59 12.28
N PHE A 253 35.46 -32.35 11.10
CA PHE A 253 35.07 -31.24 10.23
C PHE A 253 33.61 -31.34 9.75
N THR A 254 33.14 -32.55 9.45
CA THR A 254 31.76 -32.81 9.05
C THR A 254 30.81 -32.56 10.22
N GLU A 255 31.16 -33.05 11.42
CA GLU A 255 30.35 -32.87 12.61
C GLU A 255 30.14 -31.38 12.93
N VAL A 256 31.20 -30.58 12.89
CA VAL A 256 31.11 -29.13 13.12
C VAL A 256 30.33 -28.43 12.02
N LEU A 257 30.53 -28.77 10.75
CA LEU A 257 29.77 -28.14 9.66
C LEU A 257 28.27 -28.47 9.74
N GLU A 258 27.93 -29.72 10.08
CA GLU A 258 26.56 -30.17 10.25
C GLU A 258 25.88 -29.52 11.45
N HIS A 259 26.46 -29.62 12.65
CA HIS A 259 25.81 -29.20 13.90
C HIS A 259 25.99 -27.71 14.21
N ASN A 260 27.18 -27.13 13.95
CA ASN A 260 27.43 -25.72 14.26
C ASN A 260 27.04 -24.77 13.13
N CYS A 261 26.75 -25.27 11.92
CA CYS A 261 26.42 -24.40 10.79
C CYS A 261 25.09 -24.74 10.12
N ILE A 262 24.94 -25.95 9.57
CA ILE A 262 23.72 -26.32 8.82
C ILE A 262 22.52 -26.38 9.77
N GLN A 263 22.66 -27.05 10.92
CA GLN A 263 21.61 -27.13 11.93
C GLN A 263 21.32 -25.77 12.59
N ASP A 264 22.34 -24.89 12.71
CA ASP A 264 22.13 -23.51 13.15
C ASP A 264 21.22 -22.75 12.18
N PHE A 265 21.43 -22.86 10.87
CA PHE A 265 20.51 -22.29 9.88
C PHE A 265 19.12 -22.93 9.96
N MET A 266 19.00 -24.24 10.17
CA MET A 266 17.71 -24.90 10.38
C MET A 266 16.97 -24.33 11.60
N HIS A 267 17.67 -24.18 12.73
CA HIS A 267 17.12 -23.59 13.95
C HIS A 267 16.64 -22.15 13.73
N HIS A 268 17.44 -21.32 13.05
CA HIS A 268 17.04 -19.94 12.70
C HIS A 268 15.89 -19.91 11.68
N GLY A 269 15.85 -20.85 10.74
CA GLY A 269 14.75 -20.98 9.78
C GLY A 269 13.41 -21.27 10.46
N ILE A 270 13.43 -21.92 11.62
CA ILE A 270 12.25 -22.19 12.45
C ILE A 270 11.90 -20.99 13.34
N HIS A 271 12.89 -20.42 14.04
CA HIS A 271 12.63 -19.50 15.14
C HIS A 271 12.70 -18.01 14.80
N LEU A 272 13.25 -17.63 13.65
CA LEU A 272 13.26 -16.23 13.24
C LEU A 272 11.83 -15.74 12.96
N PRO A 273 11.46 -14.53 13.43
CA PRO A 273 10.22 -13.89 13.01
C PRO A 273 10.19 -13.70 11.49
N ARG A 274 9.02 -13.87 10.87
CA ARG A 274 8.84 -13.72 9.41
C ARG A 274 9.11 -12.30 8.93
N SER A 275 9.02 -11.31 9.81
CA SER A 275 9.38 -9.91 9.55
C SER A 275 10.90 -9.68 9.48
N SER A 276 11.72 -10.64 9.91
CA SER A 276 13.17 -10.51 9.89
C SER A 276 13.71 -10.43 8.46
N PRO A 277 14.62 -9.47 8.14
CA PRO A 277 15.18 -9.31 6.80
C PRO A 277 16.03 -10.51 6.35
N VAL A 278 16.44 -11.36 7.29
CA VAL A 278 17.24 -12.56 7.02
C VAL A 278 16.42 -13.85 6.94
N HIS A 279 15.17 -13.88 7.44
CA HIS A 279 14.37 -15.11 7.48
C HIS A 279 14.19 -15.74 6.08
N CYS A 280 13.83 -14.93 5.07
CA CYS A 280 13.68 -15.42 3.70
C CYS A 280 15.00 -15.94 3.09
N LYS A 281 16.14 -15.38 3.51
CA LYS A 281 17.47 -15.78 3.03
C LYS A 281 17.92 -17.08 3.67
N VAL A 282 17.69 -17.25 4.97
CA VAL A 282 17.92 -18.54 5.65
C VAL A 282 17.08 -19.65 5.01
N ARG A 283 15.82 -19.38 4.69
CA ARG A 283 14.99 -20.34 3.95
C ARG A 283 15.55 -20.68 2.56
N GLU A 284 16.03 -19.67 1.82
CA GLU A 284 16.67 -19.89 0.52
C GLU A 284 17.92 -20.78 0.65
N MET A 285 18.75 -20.54 1.67
CA MET A 285 19.94 -21.32 1.98
C MET A 285 19.60 -22.81 2.19
N LEU A 286 18.58 -23.10 3.01
CA LEU A 286 18.14 -24.47 3.30
C LEU A 286 17.49 -25.13 2.08
N SER A 287 16.72 -24.37 1.28
CA SER A 287 16.05 -24.89 0.09
C SER A 287 17.02 -25.53 -0.91
N TYR A 288 18.28 -25.07 -0.95
CA TYR A 288 19.31 -25.66 -1.78
C TYR A 288 19.59 -27.11 -1.35
N PHE A 289 19.79 -27.38 -0.06
CA PHE A 289 20.00 -28.73 0.47
C PHE A 289 18.78 -29.63 0.21
N HIS A 290 17.57 -29.12 0.42
CA HIS A 290 16.34 -29.87 0.13
C HIS A 290 16.23 -30.24 -1.36
N LYS A 291 16.58 -29.34 -2.28
CA LYS A 291 16.60 -29.66 -3.72
C LYS A 291 17.66 -30.73 -4.06
N GLN A 292 18.85 -30.67 -3.44
CA GLN A 292 19.92 -31.63 -3.68
C GLN A 292 19.63 -33.03 -3.14
N SER A 293 18.78 -33.16 -2.10
CA SER A 293 18.41 -34.45 -1.49
C SER A 293 17.95 -35.50 -2.49
N LYS A 294 17.21 -35.06 -3.52
CA LYS A 294 16.65 -35.94 -4.56
C LYS A 294 17.65 -36.43 -5.60
N VAL A 295 18.85 -35.84 -5.66
CA VAL A 295 19.81 -36.05 -6.75
C VAL A 295 21.14 -36.61 -6.21
N ARG A 296 21.46 -36.35 -4.94
CA ARG A 296 22.76 -36.65 -4.34
C ARG A 296 22.59 -37.59 -3.15
N GLN A 297 23.33 -38.69 -3.18
CA GLN A 297 23.39 -39.66 -2.07
C GLN A 297 23.93 -39.04 -0.77
N GLY A 298 23.43 -39.51 0.36
CA GLY A 298 23.85 -39.09 1.72
C GLY A 298 23.19 -37.81 2.24
N VAL A 299 22.57 -37.00 1.38
CA VAL A 299 21.90 -35.76 1.79
C VAL A 299 20.62 -36.05 2.59
N GLU A 300 19.85 -37.07 2.20
CA GLU A 300 18.63 -37.48 2.94
C GLU A 300 18.95 -37.91 4.37
N GLU A 301 19.98 -38.75 4.55
CA GLU A 301 20.48 -39.20 5.86
C GLU A 301 20.91 -38.00 6.74
N MET A 302 21.69 -37.07 6.18
CA MET A 302 22.10 -35.86 6.88
C MET A 302 20.90 -35.00 7.29
N LEU A 303 19.94 -34.77 6.38
CA LEU A 303 18.73 -33.99 6.69
C LEU A 303 17.89 -34.67 7.77
N TYR A 304 17.74 -35.99 7.72
CA TYR A 304 17.05 -36.77 8.74
C TYR A 304 17.71 -36.58 10.12
N ARG A 305 19.02 -36.81 10.23
CA ARG A 305 19.79 -36.62 11.48
C ARG A 305 19.67 -35.20 12.04
N LEU A 306 19.83 -34.19 11.18
CA LEU A 306 19.85 -32.80 11.62
C LEU A 306 18.48 -32.23 11.99
N TYR A 307 17.40 -32.69 11.35
CA TYR A 307 16.04 -32.25 11.69
C TYR A 307 15.45 -32.97 12.91
N GLN A 308 15.89 -34.20 13.18
CA GLN A 308 15.34 -35.05 14.24
C GLN A 308 15.19 -34.35 15.61
N PRO A 309 16.16 -33.58 16.14
CA PRO A 309 16.02 -32.94 17.46
C PRO A 309 15.19 -31.64 17.46
N ILE A 310 14.98 -31.01 16.30
CA ILE A 310 14.44 -29.64 16.21
C ILE A 310 13.06 -29.56 15.56
N LEU A 311 12.84 -30.25 14.45
CA LEU A 311 11.68 -30.05 13.58
C LEU A 311 10.39 -30.50 14.27
N TRP A 312 10.38 -31.74 14.75
CA TRP A 312 9.21 -32.36 15.38
C TRP A 312 8.79 -31.66 16.67
N ARG A 313 9.75 -31.14 17.43
CA ARG A 313 9.50 -30.31 18.61
C ARG A 313 8.92 -28.94 18.22
N ALA A 314 9.44 -28.33 17.16
CA ALA A 314 9.00 -27.02 16.70
C ALA A 314 7.58 -27.06 16.10
N LEU A 315 7.20 -28.14 15.42
CA LEU A 315 5.84 -28.37 14.95
C LEU A 315 4.82 -28.43 16.10
N LYS A 316 5.26 -28.77 17.31
CA LYS A 316 4.45 -28.81 18.54
C LYS A 316 4.71 -27.64 19.49
N ALA A 317 5.38 -26.58 19.02
CA ALA A 317 5.74 -25.43 19.85
C ALA A 317 4.51 -24.62 20.29
N ARG A 318 4.60 -23.91 21.42
CA ARG A 318 3.51 -23.03 21.90
C ARG A 318 3.24 -21.84 20.95
N ASN A 319 4.30 -21.31 20.33
CA ASN A 319 4.21 -20.19 19.41
C ASN A 319 3.75 -20.65 18.01
N SER A 320 2.68 -20.05 17.48
CA SER A 320 2.08 -20.41 16.19
C SER A 320 2.96 -20.06 14.98
N GLU A 321 3.74 -18.98 15.06
CA GLU A 321 4.67 -18.61 13.98
C GLU A 321 5.81 -19.62 13.86
N VAL A 322 6.33 -20.09 15.00
CA VAL A 322 7.34 -21.16 15.06
C VAL A 322 6.79 -22.44 14.43
N ARG A 323 5.58 -22.87 14.78
CA ARG A 323 4.93 -24.04 14.15
C ARG A 323 4.76 -23.85 12.65
N ALA A 324 4.33 -22.67 12.22
CA ALA A 324 4.13 -22.37 10.81
C ALA A 324 5.45 -22.31 10.01
N ASN A 325 6.55 -21.84 10.61
CA ASN A 325 7.87 -21.88 9.97
C ASN A 325 8.43 -23.30 9.91
N ALA A 326 8.24 -24.09 10.98
CA ALA A 326 8.58 -25.51 11.00
C ALA A 326 7.80 -26.28 9.92
N ALA A 327 6.50 -25.99 9.75
CA ALA A 327 5.67 -26.55 8.68
C ALA A 327 6.25 -26.29 7.28
N PHE A 328 6.75 -25.07 7.00
CA PHE A 328 7.40 -24.78 5.73
C PHE A 328 8.64 -25.65 5.49
N LEU A 329 9.53 -25.75 6.48
CA LEU A 329 10.75 -26.56 6.34
C LEU A 329 10.43 -28.05 6.26
N PHE A 330 9.43 -28.52 7.00
CA PHE A 330 8.94 -29.89 6.92
C PHE A 330 8.46 -30.21 5.50
N VAL A 331 7.64 -29.35 4.90
CA VAL A 331 7.14 -29.52 3.53
C VAL A 331 8.27 -29.49 2.51
N ASP A 332 9.21 -28.56 2.64
CA ASP A 332 10.36 -28.44 1.74
C ASP A 332 11.26 -29.70 1.82
N ALA A 333 11.39 -30.28 3.01
CA ALA A 333 12.16 -31.51 3.27
C ALA A 333 11.37 -32.81 3.04
N PHE A 334 10.06 -32.76 2.74
CA PHE A 334 9.22 -33.95 2.66
C PHE A 334 9.54 -34.82 1.41
N PRO A 335 9.65 -36.15 1.57
CA PRO A 335 9.61 -36.89 2.84
C PRO A 335 10.99 -36.88 3.54
N VAL A 336 11.00 -36.71 4.86
CA VAL A 336 12.22 -36.79 5.67
C VAL A 336 12.49 -38.28 5.96
N ARG A 337 13.59 -38.84 5.45
CA ARG A 337 13.84 -40.29 5.47
C ARG A 337 15.30 -40.62 5.76
N ASP A 338 15.53 -41.75 6.41
CA ASP A 338 16.85 -42.38 6.54
C ASP A 338 16.96 -43.56 5.56
N PRO A 339 17.84 -43.50 4.55
CA PRO A 339 18.03 -44.61 3.60
C PRO A 339 18.48 -45.93 4.23
N SER A 340 18.94 -45.93 5.48
CA SER A 340 19.38 -47.15 6.19
C SER A 340 18.22 -47.99 6.75
N PHE A 341 17.02 -47.43 6.82
CA PHE A 341 15.84 -48.11 7.38
C PHE A 341 15.33 -49.25 6.49
N ASN A 342 14.79 -50.28 7.13
CA ASN A 342 14.05 -51.33 6.42
C ASN A 342 12.67 -50.82 5.96
N MET A 343 11.96 -51.61 5.16
CA MET A 343 10.66 -51.19 4.59
C MET A 343 9.61 -50.90 5.67
N GLU A 344 9.55 -51.68 6.75
CA GLU A 344 8.56 -51.49 7.82
C GLU A 344 8.84 -50.22 8.63
N GLU A 345 10.11 -49.96 8.95
CA GLU A 345 10.56 -48.74 9.62
C GLU A 345 10.27 -47.50 8.77
N MET A 346 10.57 -47.57 7.47
CA MET A 346 10.31 -46.50 6.52
C MET A 346 8.80 -46.20 6.41
N ASP A 347 7.97 -47.23 6.31
CA ASP A 347 6.51 -47.07 6.26
C ASP A 347 5.97 -46.45 7.55
N SER A 348 6.49 -46.85 8.71
CA SER A 348 6.12 -46.23 10.00
C SER A 348 6.50 -44.75 10.07
N GLU A 349 7.69 -44.37 9.59
CA GLU A 349 8.10 -42.96 9.56
C GLU A 349 7.28 -42.12 8.59
N ILE A 350 6.90 -42.68 7.45
CA ILE A 350 6.06 -41.97 6.49
C ILE A 350 4.63 -41.81 7.02
N GLN A 351 4.11 -42.82 7.71
CA GLN A 351 2.82 -42.72 8.38
C GLN A 351 2.79 -41.60 9.43
N LYS A 352 3.83 -41.48 10.27
CA LYS A 352 3.96 -40.36 11.23
C LYS A 352 3.97 -38.99 10.54
N GLN A 353 4.61 -38.90 9.38
CA GLN A 353 4.65 -37.66 8.61
C GLN A 353 3.28 -37.31 8.01
N PHE A 354 2.48 -38.29 7.59
CA PHE A 354 1.10 -38.05 7.18
C PHE A 354 0.22 -37.58 8.35
N GLU A 355 0.36 -38.17 9.54
CA GLU A 355 -0.33 -37.70 10.75
C GLU A 355 0.01 -36.23 11.05
N GLU A 356 1.28 -35.84 10.88
CA GLU A 356 1.70 -34.46 11.10
C GLU A 356 1.10 -33.48 10.07
N LEU A 357 0.88 -33.92 8.83
CA LEU A 357 0.15 -33.11 7.85
C LEU A 357 -1.30 -32.87 8.29
N PHE A 358 -1.98 -33.87 8.86
CA PHE A 358 -3.31 -33.67 9.44
C PHE A 358 -3.27 -32.73 10.64
N ASN A 359 -2.30 -32.88 11.55
CA ASN A 359 -2.12 -31.98 12.70
C ASN A 359 -1.97 -30.51 12.25
N LEU A 360 -1.24 -30.25 11.17
CA LEU A 360 -1.09 -28.90 10.60
C LEU A 360 -2.42 -28.33 10.06
N LEU A 361 -3.25 -29.17 9.44
CA LEU A 361 -4.58 -28.79 8.96
C LEU A 361 -5.58 -28.57 10.11
N GLU A 362 -5.33 -29.16 11.28
CA GLU A 362 -6.19 -29.07 12.48
C GLU A 362 -5.67 -28.09 13.54
N ASP A 363 -4.58 -27.38 13.25
CA ASP A 363 -3.95 -26.47 14.22
C ASP A 363 -4.92 -25.37 14.72
N PRO A 364 -4.94 -25.05 16.03
CA PRO A 364 -5.84 -24.03 16.57
C PRO A 364 -5.63 -22.63 15.97
N HIS A 365 -4.45 -22.34 15.40
CA HIS A 365 -4.11 -21.03 14.89
C HIS A 365 -4.23 -20.95 13.35
N PRO A 366 -5.00 -19.99 12.80
CA PRO A 366 -5.24 -19.86 11.35
C PRO A 366 -3.99 -19.79 10.46
N VAL A 367 -2.92 -19.15 10.94
CA VAL A 367 -1.65 -19.03 10.18
C VAL A 367 -0.98 -20.39 9.93
N VAL A 368 -1.08 -21.31 10.88
CA VAL A 368 -0.52 -22.66 10.77
C VAL A 368 -1.36 -23.45 9.79
N ARG A 369 -2.70 -23.44 9.93
CA ARG A 369 -3.61 -24.11 8.98
C ARG A 369 -3.46 -23.61 7.55
N SER A 370 -3.33 -22.30 7.35
CA SER A 370 -3.06 -21.72 6.03
C SER A 370 -1.73 -22.23 5.45
N THR A 371 -0.70 -22.38 6.29
CA THR A 371 0.60 -22.95 5.87
C THR A 371 0.48 -24.46 5.61
N GLY A 372 -0.30 -25.19 6.42
CA GLY A 372 -0.60 -26.61 6.24
C GLY A 372 -1.33 -26.88 4.93
N ILE A 373 -2.33 -26.07 4.57
CA ILE A 373 -3.03 -26.17 3.26
C ILE A 373 -2.04 -26.07 2.11
N LEU A 374 -1.17 -25.05 2.14
CA LEU A 374 -0.13 -24.89 1.11
C LEU A 374 0.81 -26.09 1.08
N GLY A 375 1.24 -26.57 2.24
CA GLY A 375 2.12 -27.73 2.36
C GLY A 375 1.51 -29.01 1.79
N VAL A 376 0.29 -29.33 2.22
CA VAL A 376 -0.45 -30.52 1.78
C VAL A 376 -0.73 -30.45 0.28
N THR A 377 -1.16 -29.29 -0.25
CA THR A 377 -1.41 -29.15 -1.69
C THR A 377 -0.13 -29.32 -2.53
N GLN A 378 1.03 -28.85 -2.05
CA GLN A 378 2.32 -29.07 -2.71
C GLN A 378 2.75 -30.54 -2.66
N ILE A 379 2.66 -31.18 -1.50
CA ILE A 379 3.03 -32.59 -1.31
C ILE A 379 2.14 -33.51 -2.16
N THR A 380 0.82 -33.33 -2.07
CA THR A 380 -0.15 -34.14 -2.83
C THR A 380 0.01 -33.95 -4.33
N SER A 381 0.24 -32.73 -4.81
CA SER A 381 0.51 -32.48 -6.24
C SER A 381 1.79 -33.18 -6.71
N LYS A 382 2.88 -33.11 -5.92
CA LYS A 382 4.20 -33.63 -6.29
C LYS A 382 4.36 -35.16 -6.15
N TYR A 383 3.71 -35.74 -5.14
CA TYR A 383 3.85 -37.17 -4.79
C TYR A 383 2.55 -37.95 -5.00
N TRP A 384 1.66 -37.48 -5.89
CA TRP A 384 0.33 -38.05 -6.11
C TRP A 384 0.33 -39.57 -6.30
N GLU A 385 1.25 -40.11 -7.10
CA GLU A 385 1.32 -41.55 -7.39
C GLU A 385 1.92 -42.37 -6.23
N MET A 386 2.66 -41.73 -5.32
CA MET A 386 3.33 -42.39 -4.19
C MET A 386 2.49 -42.40 -2.92
N ILE A 387 1.50 -41.51 -2.81
CA ILE A 387 0.64 -41.40 -1.62
C ILE A 387 -0.54 -42.37 -1.77
N PRO A 388 -0.90 -43.15 -0.73
CA PRO A 388 -2.07 -44.01 -0.78
C PRO A 388 -3.36 -43.24 -1.15
N PRO A 389 -4.21 -43.77 -2.07
CA PRO A 389 -5.40 -43.06 -2.54
C PRO A 389 -6.38 -42.66 -1.44
N THR A 390 -6.47 -43.44 -0.36
CA THR A 390 -7.30 -43.14 0.82
C THR A 390 -6.81 -41.87 1.53
N ILE A 391 -5.50 -41.76 1.77
CA ILE A 391 -4.88 -40.60 2.41
C ILE A 391 -5.04 -39.35 1.53
N LEU A 392 -4.87 -39.46 0.21
CA LEU A 392 -5.14 -38.36 -0.72
C LEU A 392 -6.59 -37.87 -0.60
N ALA A 393 -7.56 -38.80 -0.62
CA ALA A 393 -8.97 -38.46 -0.51
C ALA A 393 -9.28 -37.76 0.81
N ASP A 394 -8.74 -38.25 1.93
CA ASP A 394 -9.01 -37.68 3.26
C ASP A 394 -8.39 -36.30 3.44
N LEU A 395 -7.14 -36.08 2.98
CA LEU A 395 -6.50 -34.76 2.99
C LEU A 395 -7.29 -33.75 2.15
N LEU A 396 -7.72 -34.13 0.94
CA LEU A 396 -8.47 -33.23 0.06
C LEU A 396 -9.89 -32.97 0.57
N LYS A 397 -10.56 -33.96 1.17
CA LYS A 397 -11.84 -33.75 1.85
C LYS A 397 -11.70 -32.79 3.03
N LYS A 398 -10.63 -32.90 3.83
CA LYS A 398 -10.35 -31.95 4.92
C LYS A 398 -10.18 -30.52 4.39
N ILE A 399 -9.43 -30.35 3.30
CA ILE A 399 -9.18 -29.05 2.68
C ILE A 399 -10.47 -28.45 2.06
N THR A 400 -11.21 -29.24 1.28
CA THR A 400 -12.39 -28.78 0.53
C THR A 400 -13.68 -28.78 1.32
N GLY A 401 -13.77 -29.53 2.42
CA GLY A 401 -14.89 -29.54 3.36
C GLY A 401 -14.65 -28.56 4.50
N ASP A 402 -13.86 -28.99 5.48
CA ASP A 402 -13.70 -28.29 6.76
C ASP A 402 -13.03 -26.91 6.57
N LEU A 403 -11.88 -26.88 5.90
CA LEU A 403 -11.08 -25.64 5.81
C LEU A 403 -11.63 -24.62 4.81
N ALA A 404 -12.38 -25.07 3.79
CA ALA A 404 -13.13 -24.18 2.91
C ALA A 404 -14.26 -23.45 3.66
N CYS A 405 -14.72 -24.02 4.78
CA CYS A 405 -15.78 -23.50 5.65
C CYS A 405 -15.25 -23.02 7.02
N ASP A 406 -13.95 -22.73 7.12
CA ASP A 406 -13.31 -22.31 8.37
C ASP A 406 -14.01 -21.10 9.02
N ILE A 407 -14.56 -21.30 10.23
CA ILE A 407 -15.32 -20.28 10.95
C ILE A 407 -14.44 -19.19 11.56
N THR A 408 -13.17 -19.47 11.81
CA THR A 408 -12.27 -18.61 12.59
C THR A 408 -11.55 -17.58 11.72
N SER A 409 -11.30 -17.88 10.44
CA SER A 409 -10.51 -17.01 9.59
C SER A 409 -10.82 -17.13 8.09
N ALA A 410 -11.09 -15.98 7.48
CA ALA A 410 -11.18 -15.87 6.03
C ALA A 410 -9.83 -16.11 5.32
N ASP A 411 -8.69 -15.99 6.01
CA ASP A 411 -7.37 -16.29 5.41
C ASP A 411 -7.19 -17.78 5.17
N VAL A 412 -7.72 -18.64 6.04
CA VAL A 412 -7.69 -20.09 5.85
C VAL A 412 -8.57 -20.47 4.66
N ARG A 413 -9.82 -20.00 4.63
CA ARG A 413 -10.74 -20.24 3.50
C ARG A 413 -10.16 -19.73 2.17
N CYS A 414 -9.55 -18.55 2.19
CA CYS A 414 -8.88 -17.99 1.01
C CYS A 414 -7.68 -18.84 0.58
N SER A 415 -6.89 -19.36 1.54
CA SER A 415 -5.73 -20.20 1.27
C SER A 415 -6.11 -21.51 0.58
N VAL A 416 -7.25 -22.12 0.94
CA VAL A 416 -7.80 -23.30 0.24
C VAL A 416 -7.88 -23.02 -1.26
N PHE A 417 -8.62 -21.98 -1.66
CA PHE A 417 -8.85 -21.69 -3.07
C PHE A 417 -7.61 -21.13 -3.78
N LYS A 418 -6.67 -20.50 -3.06
CA LYS A 418 -5.38 -20.11 -3.64
C LYS A 418 -4.46 -21.30 -3.93
N CYS A 419 -4.57 -22.38 -3.16
CA CYS A 419 -3.66 -23.52 -3.26
C CYS A 419 -4.20 -24.66 -4.13
N LEU A 420 -5.52 -24.83 -4.24
CA LEU A 420 -6.15 -25.82 -5.14
C LEU A 420 -5.65 -25.78 -6.61
N PRO A 421 -5.33 -24.61 -7.21
CA PRO A 421 -4.73 -24.55 -8.54
C PRO A 421 -3.43 -25.37 -8.69
N ILE A 422 -2.63 -25.51 -7.62
CA ILE A 422 -1.39 -26.30 -7.61
C ILE A 422 -1.69 -27.79 -7.84
N ILE A 423 -2.82 -28.27 -7.32
CA ILE A 423 -3.26 -29.66 -7.49
C ILE A 423 -3.87 -29.84 -8.89
N LEU A 424 -4.66 -28.87 -9.36
CA LEU A 424 -5.28 -28.90 -10.69
C LEU A 424 -4.27 -28.94 -11.85
N ASP A 425 -3.00 -28.55 -11.63
CA ASP A 425 -1.93 -28.74 -12.60
C ASP A 425 -1.57 -30.21 -12.82
N ASN A 426 -1.82 -31.07 -11.83
CA ASN A 426 -1.70 -32.51 -11.96
C ASN A 426 -3.01 -33.10 -12.51
N LYS A 427 -2.98 -33.59 -13.76
CA LYS A 427 -4.15 -34.17 -14.45
C LYS A 427 -4.73 -35.41 -13.75
N LEU A 428 -3.92 -36.16 -13.00
CA LEU A 428 -4.40 -37.34 -12.26
C LEU A 428 -5.35 -36.96 -11.11
N SER A 429 -5.33 -35.69 -10.67
CA SER A 429 -6.21 -35.20 -9.62
C SER A 429 -7.62 -34.85 -10.09
N HIS A 430 -7.82 -34.66 -11.39
CA HIS A 430 -9.06 -34.10 -11.95
C HIS A 430 -10.32 -34.91 -11.57
N PRO A 431 -10.33 -36.26 -11.67
CA PRO A 431 -11.51 -37.04 -11.32
C PRO A 431 -11.95 -36.88 -9.86
N LEU A 432 -10.99 -36.81 -8.94
CA LEU A 432 -11.28 -36.63 -7.52
C LEU A 432 -11.74 -35.19 -7.22
N LEU A 433 -11.07 -34.19 -7.80
CA LEU A 433 -11.46 -32.79 -7.62
C LEU A 433 -12.83 -32.47 -8.24
N GLU A 434 -13.19 -33.07 -9.37
CA GLU A 434 -14.53 -32.94 -9.96
C GLU A 434 -15.63 -33.43 -9.01
N GLN A 435 -15.35 -34.45 -8.19
CA GLN A 435 -16.28 -34.95 -7.16
C GLN A 435 -16.34 -34.05 -5.91
N LEU A 436 -15.20 -33.48 -5.49
CA LEU A 436 -15.11 -32.72 -4.23
C LEU A 436 -15.52 -31.25 -4.35
N LEU A 437 -15.18 -30.59 -5.47
CA LEU A 437 -15.41 -29.14 -5.64
C LEU A 437 -16.87 -28.70 -5.57
N PRO A 438 -17.89 -29.45 -6.03
CA PRO A 438 -19.30 -29.03 -5.91
C PRO A 438 -19.75 -28.73 -4.47
N ALA A 439 -19.14 -29.34 -3.46
CA ALA A 439 -19.43 -29.04 -2.05
C ALA A 439 -19.04 -27.59 -1.65
N THR A 440 -18.11 -26.97 -2.38
CA THR A 440 -17.57 -25.63 -2.11
C THR A 440 -18.36 -24.49 -2.75
N LYS A 441 -19.49 -24.77 -3.43
CA LYS A 441 -20.28 -23.77 -4.16
C LYS A 441 -20.68 -22.54 -3.34
N HIS A 442 -20.87 -22.71 -2.03
CA HIS A 442 -21.26 -21.63 -1.14
C HIS A 442 -20.14 -20.62 -0.87
N SER A 443 -18.87 -20.96 -1.14
CA SER A 443 -17.73 -20.05 -1.02
C SER A 443 -17.78 -18.89 -2.03
N LEU A 444 -18.58 -19.00 -3.10
CA LEU A 444 -18.91 -17.87 -3.97
C LEU A 444 -19.68 -16.77 -3.22
N HIS A 445 -20.43 -17.12 -2.17
CA HIS A 445 -21.21 -16.21 -1.34
C HIS A 445 -20.53 -15.90 -0.02
N ASP A 446 -19.22 -16.14 0.10
CA ASP A 446 -18.45 -15.83 1.30
C ASP A 446 -18.52 -14.34 1.63
N ASN A 447 -18.63 -13.99 2.91
CA ASN A 447 -18.64 -12.59 3.37
C ASN A 447 -17.36 -11.83 2.96
N SER A 448 -16.23 -12.54 2.87
CA SER A 448 -14.94 -11.98 2.53
C SER A 448 -14.69 -11.95 1.03
N GLU A 449 -14.49 -10.75 0.45
CA GLU A 449 -14.20 -10.57 -0.97
C GLU A 449 -12.98 -11.37 -1.43
N LYS A 450 -11.90 -11.44 -0.63
CA LYS A 450 -10.69 -12.20 -0.98
C LYS A 450 -10.94 -13.71 -1.16
N VAL A 451 -11.91 -14.27 -0.42
CA VAL A 451 -12.30 -15.68 -0.57
C VAL A 451 -13.07 -15.85 -1.86
N ARG A 452 -14.05 -14.98 -2.14
CA ARG A 452 -14.81 -15.01 -3.40
C ARG A 452 -13.91 -14.86 -4.63
N VAL A 453 -12.93 -13.95 -4.57
CA VAL A 453 -11.91 -13.79 -5.63
C VAL A 453 -11.15 -15.10 -5.86
N ALA A 454 -10.60 -15.68 -4.80
CA ALA A 454 -9.82 -16.92 -4.90
C ALA A 454 -10.69 -18.09 -5.41
N PHE A 455 -11.95 -18.18 -4.99
CA PHE A 455 -12.89 -19.20 -5.45
C PHE A 455 -13.16 -19.09 -6.96
N VAL A 456 -13.43 -17.89 -7.47
CA VAL A 456 -13.64 -17.70 -8.92
C VAL A 456 -12.35 -17.97 -9.71
N ASP A 457 -11.16 -17.69 -9.15
CA ASP A 457 -9.88 -18.06 -9.76
C ASP A 457 -9.73 -19.59 -9.88
N VAL A 458 -10.23 -20.38 -8.92
CA VAL A 458 -10.33 -21.85 -9.05
C VAL A 458 -11.26 -22.25 -10.18
N LEU A 459 -12.45 -21.65 -10.30
CA LEU A 459 -13.38 -21.95 -11.40
C LEU A 459 -12.76 -21.64 -12.78
N LEU A 460 -12.01 -20.54 -12.88
CA LEU A 460 -11.25 -20.19 -14.09
C LEU A 460 -10.16 -21.22 -14.37
N LYS A 461 -9.42 -21.68 -13.36
CA LYS A 461 -8.40 -22.72 -13.51
C LYS A 461 -9.01 -24.06 -13.95
N VAL A 462 -10.16 -24.44 -13.40
CA VAL A 462 -10.93 -25.63 -13.81
C VAL A 462 -11.33 -25.53 -15.28
N LYS A 463 -11.87 -24.39 -15.71
CA LYS A 463 -12.21 -24.13 -17.13
C LYS A 463 -10.99 -24.22 -18.04
N ALA A 464 -9.85 -23.66 -17.64
CA ALA A 464 -8.62 -23.64 -18.44
C ALA A 464 -7.97 -25.02 -18.58
N THR A 465 -7.94 -25.79 -17.50
CA THR A 465 -7.37 -27.16 -17.46
C THR A 465 -8.31 -28.22 -18.01
N LYS A 466 -9.59 -27.87 -18.24
CA LYS A 466 -10.67 -28.78 -18.63
C LYS A 466 -10.90 -29.89 -17.60
N ALA A 467 -10.60 -29.62 -16.33
CA ALA A 467 -10.74 -30.60 -15.24
C ALA A 467 -12.20 -30.99 -14.96
N ALA A 468 -13.12 -30.04 -15.11
CA ALA A 468 -14.56 -30.24 -14.95
C ALA A 468 -15.34 -29.11 -15.64
N LYS A 469 -16.65 -29.26 -15.76
CA LYS A 469 -17.54 -28.16 -16.16
C LYS A 469 -17.78 -27.24 -14.96
N PHE A 470 -17.39 -25.96 -15.05
CA PHE A 470 -17.51 -25.04 -13.91
C PHE A 470 -18.96 -24.86 -13.42
N TRP A 471 -19.95 -25.01 -14.31
CA TRP A 471 -21.37 -24.91 -13.95
C TRP A 471 -21.90 -26.12 -13.17
N ASN A 472 -21.18 -27.25 -13.18
CA ASN A 472 -21.46 -28.39 -12.30
C ASN A 472 -20.95 -28.12 -10.87
N ILE A 473 -19.93 -27.27 -10.72
CA ILE A 473 -19.39 -26.86 -9.42
C ILE A 473 -20.23 -25.71 -8.86
N CYS A 474 -20.46 -24.67 -9.66
CA CYS A 474 -21.25 -23.51 -9.27
C CYS A 474 -22.31 -23.19 -10.33
N PRO A 475 -23.61 -23.36 -10.02
CA PRO A 475 -24.69 -23.09 -10.97
C PRO A 475 -24.71 -21.65 -11.48
N MET A 476 -25.26 -21.46 -12.67
CA MET A 476 -25.35 -20.14 -13.33
C MET A 476 -26.07 -19.11 -12.48
N GLU A 477 -27.16 -19.49 -11.81
CA GLU A 477 -27.95 -18.61 -10.94
C GLU A 477 -27.09 -17.94 -9.86
N HIS A 478 -26.28 -18.72 -9.13
CA HIS A 478 -25.39 -18.20 -8.10
C HIS A 478 -24.35 -17.23 -8.67
N LEU A 479 -23.81 -17.50 -9.88
CA LEU A 479 -22.86 -16.64 -10.56
C LEU A 479 -23.49 -15.30 -10.97
N LEU A 480 -24.71 -15.32 -11.51
CA LEU A 480 -25.44 -14.12 -11.91
C LEU A 480 -25.86 -13.28 -10.71
N THR A 481 -26.40 -13.89 -9.65
CA THR A 481 -26.75 -13.19 -8.41
C THR A 481 -25.52 -12.52 -7.79
N ARG A 482 -24.34 -13.16 -7.81
CA ARG A 482 -23.11 -12.48 -7.39
C ARG A 482 -22.71 -11.36 -8.34
N LEU A 483 -22.72 -11.59 -9.66
CA LEU A 483 -22.27 -10.59 -10.63
C LEU A 483 -23.03 -9.27 -10.51
N GLU A 484 -24.32 -9.33 -10.20
CA GLU A 484 -25.16 -8.16 -9.93
C GLU A 484 -24.61 -7.28 -8.79
N VAL A 485 -24.28 -7.90 -7.65
CA VAL A 485 -23.97 -7.18 -6.40
C VAL A 485 -22.48 -7.03 -6.11
N ASP A 486 -21.62 -7.86 -6.69
CA ASP A 486 -20.21 -7.89 -6.32
C ASP A 486 -19.41 -6.68 -6.82
N SER A 487 -18.25 -6.52 -6.21
CA SER A 487 -17.25 -5.52 -6.55
C SER A 487 -16.54 -5.85 -7.87
N ARG A 488 -15.75 -4.90 -8.37
CA ARG A 488 -15.01 -5.05 -9.63
C ARG A 488 -14.05 -6.27 -9.64
N PRO A 489 -13.22 -6.54 -8.61
CA PRO A 489 -12.30 -7.68 -8.61
C PRO A 489 -12.96 -9.04 -8.84
N VAL A 490 -14.14 -9.26 -8.24
CA VAL A 490 -14.91 -10.49 -8.41
C VAL A 490 -15.68 -10.45 -9.73
N SER A 491 -16.38 -9.34 -10.01
CA SER A 491 -17.21 -9.18 -11.21
C SER A 491 -16.44 -9.47 -12.49
N ARG A 492 -15.25 -8.88 -12.68
CA ARG A 492 -14.47 -9.10 -13.90
C ARG A 492 -14.10 -10.58 -14.12
N ARG A 493 -13.80 -11.32 -13.04
CA ARG A 493 -13.47 -12.75 -13.11
C ARG A 493 -14.69 -13.60 -13.46
N ILE A 494 -15.85 -13.27 -12.90
CA ILE A 494 -17.12 -13.91 -13.29
C ILE A 494 -17.41 -13.60 -14.77
N VAL A 495 -17.20 -12.36 -15.22
CA VAL A 495 -17.33 -12.01 -16.65
C VAL A 495 -16.39 -12.83 -17.52
N ASN A 496 -15.11 -12.99 -17.16
CA ASN A 496 -14.18 -13.88 -17.87
C ASN A 496 -14.67 -15.34 -17.93
N LEU A 497 -15.18 -15.84 -16.80
CA LEU A 497 -15.71 -17.20 -16.70
C LEU A 497 -16.88 -17.39 -17.66
N LEU A 498 -17.78 -16.41 -17.74
CA LEU A 498 -19.01 -16.43 -18.53
C LEU A 498 -18.85 -15.84 -19.96
N PHE A 499 -17.68 -15.32 -20.32
CA PHE A 499 -17.50 -14.50 -21.52
C PHE A 499 -17.97 -15.20 -22.79
N ASN A 500 -17.46 -16.42 -23.02
CA ASN A 500 -17.83 -17.22 -24.19
C ASN A 500 -19.28 -17.72 -24.18
N SER A 501 -19.99 -17.64 -23.05
CA SER A 501 -21.40 -18.02 -22.95
C SER A 501 -22.32 -16.89 -23.42
N PHE A 502 -21.97 -15.63 -23.12
CA PHE A 502 -22.82 -14.47 -23.40
C PHE A 502 -22.29 -13.49 -24.43
N PHE A 503 -21.03 -13.66 -24.86
CA PHE A 503 -20.43 -12.93 -25.96
C PHE A 503 -19.44 -13.83 -26.75
N PRO A 504 -19.94 -14.86 -27.46
CA PRO A 504 -19.10 -15.79 -28.21
C PRO A 504 -18.58 -15.14 -29.51
N ILE A 505 -17.45 -14.43 -29.44
CA ILE A 505 -16.84 -13.70 -30.56
C ILE A 505 -16.55 -14.53 -31.83
N ASN A 506 -16.51 -15.86 -31.70
CA ASN A 506 -16.30 -16.80 -32.81
C ASN A 506 -17.60 -17.22 -33.53
N GLN A 507 -18.77 -16.74 -33.07
CA GLN A 507 -20.08 -17.00 -33.69
C GLN A 507 -20.59 -15.75 -34.42
N ALA A 508 -21.66 -15.91 -35.21
CA ALA A 508 -22.28 -14.80 -35.95
C ALA A 508 -22.81 -13.70 -35.01
N GLU A 509 -22.85 -12.46 -35.52
CA GLU A 509 -23.24 -11.26 -34.75
C GLU A 509 -24.67 -11.37 -34.17
N ASP A 510 -25.59 -12.03 -34.89
CA ASP A 510 -26.97 -12.24 -34.45
C ASP A 510 -27.04 -13.08 -33.16
N VAL A 511 -26.16 -14.09 -33.04
CA VAL A 511 -26.07 -14.91 -31.83
C VAL A 511 -25.57 -14.09 -30.64
N TRP A 512 -24.74 -13.07 -30.86
CA TRP A 512 -24.30 -12.19 -29.76
C TRP A 512 -25.48 -11.42 -29.17
N CYS A 513 -26.38 -10.95 -30.03
CA CYS A 513 -27.60 -10.27 -29.61
C CYS A 513 -28.57 -11.25 -28.91
N GLU A 514 -28.70 -12.48 -29.40
CA GLU A 514 -29.54 -13.52 -28.77
C GLU A 514 -29.07 -13.83 -27.35
N ARG A 515 -27.75 -13.98 -27.18
CA ARG A 515 -27.14 -14.22 -25.86
C ARG A 515 -27.25 -13.02 -24.94
N CYS A 516 -27.19 -11.80 -25.48
CA CYS A 516 -27.44 -10.57 -24.73
C CYS A 516 -28.86 -10.54 -24.16
N VAL A 517 -29.85 -10.80 -25.00
CA VAL A 517 -31.26 -10.85 -24.59
C VAL A 517 -31.52 -11.98 -23.60
N THR A 518 -30.93 -13.15 -23.83
CA THR A 518 -31.01 -14.27 -22.89
C THR A 518 -30.48 -13.86 -21.50
N LEU A 519 -29.33 -13.19 -21.44
CA LEU A 519 -28.75 -12.75 -20.18
C LEU A 519 -29.63 -11.70 -19.46
N ILE A 520 -30.23 -10.78 -20.21
CA ILE A 520 -31.20 -9.81 -19.68
C ILE A 520 -32.40 -10.52 -19.05
N GLN A 521 -32.97 -11.50 -19.76
CA GLN A 521 -34.11 -12.29 -19.30
C GLN A 521 -33.78 -13.13 -18.06
N MET A 522 -32.54 -13.62 -17.94
CA MET A 522 -32.08 -14.36 -16.76
C MET A 522 -31.86 -13.46 -15.54
N ASN A 523 -31.12 -12.36 -15.70
CA ASN A 523 -30.92 -11.35 -14.66
C ASN A 523 -30.46 -10.02 -15.29
N PRO A 524 -31.32 -8.98 -15.33
CA PRO A 524 -31.01 -7.72 -16.02
C PRO A 524 -29.88 -6.93 -15.35
N ALA A 525 -29.74 -6.99 -14.03
CA ALA A 525 -28.70 -6.27 -13.30
C ALA A 525 -27.33 -6.94 -13.48
N ALA A 526 -27.28 -8.27 -13.50
CA ALA A 526 -26.09 -9.03 -13.87
C ALA A 526 -25.70 -8.78 -15.34
N ALA A 527 -26.67 -8.65 -16.26
CA ALA A 527 -26.41 -8.31 -17.65
C ALA A 527 -25.70 -6.95 -17.79
N ARG A 528 -26.17 -5.93 -17.07
CA ARG A 528 -25.52 -4.60 -17.00
C ARG A 528 -24.06 -4.73 -16.56
N LYS A 529 -23.80 -5.46 -15.47
CA LYS A 529 -22.45 -5.70 -14.94
C LYS A 529 -21.58 -6.52 -15.90
N PHE A 530 -22.15 -7.50 -16.58
CA PHE A 530 -21.43 -8.30 -17.58
C PHE A 530 -20.90 -7.41 -18.70
N TYR A 531 -21.79 -6.66 -19.36
CA TYR A 531 -21.42 -5.81 -20.49
C TYR A 531 -20.59 -4.59 -20.07
N GLN A 532 -20.66 -4.17 -18.80
CA GLN A 532 -19.77 -3.15 -18.24
C GLN A 532 -18.29 -3.58 -18.27
N TYR A 533 -17.99 -4.86 -18.04
CA TYR A 533 -16.62 -5.39 -18.01
C TYR A 533 -16.24 -6.22 -19.25
N ALA A 534 -17.15 -6.47 -20.18
CA ALA A 534 -16.92 -7.27 -21.37
C ALA A 534 -15.74 -6.75 -22.23
N TYR A 535 -15.53 -5.43 -22.27
CA TYR A 535 -14.43 -4.80 -23.01
C TYR A 535 -13.03 -5.24 -22.55
N GLU A 536 -12.87 -5.76 -21.31
CA GLU A 536 -11.58 -6.27 -20.83
C GLU A 536 -11.16 -7.58 -21.54
N TYR A 537 -12.08 -8.24 -22.26
CA TYR A 537 -11.88 -9.58 -22.84
C TYR A 537 -12.07 -9.63 -24.37
N THR A 538 -12.29 -8.48 -25.02
CA THR A 538 -12.48 -8.42 -26.48
C THR A 538 -12.04 -7.09 -27.07
N ALA A 539 -11.86 -7.04 -28.38
CA ALA A 539 -11.49 -5.82 -29.09
C ALA A 539 -12.66 -4.79 -29.06
N PRO A 540 -12.36 -3.48 -28.99
CA PRO A 540 -13.38 -2.43 -29.07
C PRO A 540 -14.28 -2.51 -30.32
N THR A 541 -13.77 -3.05 -31.43
CA THR A 541 -14.51 -3.28 -32.67
C THR A 541 -15.68 -4.26 -32.47
N ASN A 542 -15.49 -5.33 -31.70
CA ASN A 542 -16.54 -6.30 -31.40
C ASN A 542 -17.64 -5.66 -30.53
N ILE A 543 -17.26 -4.80 -29.57
CA ILE A 543 -18.21 -4.04 -28.74
C ILE A 543 -19.06 -3.12 -29.62
N ALA A 544 -18.42 -2.37 -30.54
CA ALA A 544 -19.12 -1.50 -31.47
C ALA A 544 -20.09 -2.28 -32.39
N LYS A 545 -19.68 -3.45 -32.89
CA LYS A 545 -20.55 -4.36 -33.66
C LYS A 545 -21.75 -4.86 -32.85
N LEU A 546 -21.55 -5.25 -31.58
CA LEU A 546 -22.65 -5.65 -30.71
C LEU A 546 -23.64 -4.50 -30.51
N MET A 547 -23.16 -3.27 -30.25
CA MET A 547 -24.00 -2.08 -30.15
C MET A 547 -24.86 -1.87 -31.41
N LEU A 548 -24.25 -1.98 -32.59
CA LEU A 548 -24.95 -1.83 -33.87
C LEU A 548 -25.96 -2.96 -34.12
N THR A 549 -25.68 -4.16 -33.62
CA THR A 549 -26.58 -5.32 -33.73
C THR A 549 -27.78 -5.18 -32.79
N VAL A 550 -27.56 -4.74 -31.55
CA VAL A 550 -28.65 -4.38 -30.63
C VAL A 550 -29.52 -3.27 -31.26
N ARG A 551 -28.91 -2.26 -31.89
CA ARG A 551 -29.65 -1.23 -32.64
C ARG A 551 -30.50 -1.80 -33.77
N ARG A 552 -29.96 -2.76 -34.55
CA ARG A 552 -30.72 -3.45 -35.62
C ARG A 552 -31.92 -4.20 -35.04
N CYS A 553 -31.72 -4.94 -33.95
CA CYS A 553 -32.78 -5.65 -33.23
C CYS A 553 -33.90 -4.71 -32.75
N LEU A 554 -33.55 -3.59 -32.09
CA LEU A 554 -34.52 -2.58 -31.66
C LEU A 554 -35.34 -2.00 -32.83
N ASN A 555 -34.69 -1.71 -33.96
CA ASN A 555 -35.38 -1.22 -35.16
C ASN A 555 -36.31 -2.27 -35.77
N ALA A 556 -35.90 -3.54 -35.82
CA ALA A 556 -36.74 -4.63 -36.33
C ALA A 556 -38.02 -4.76 -35.48
N CYS A 557 -37.90 -4.64 -34.15
CA CYS A 557 -39.06 -4.61 -33.25
C CYS A 557 -40.00 -3.44 -33.57
N ILE A 558 -39.46 -2.22 -33.78
CA ILE A 558 -40.24 -1.03 -34.17
C ILE A 558 -40.97 -1.22 -35.49
N GLN A 559 -40.27 -1.73 -36.51
CA GLN A 559 -40.85 -1.96 -37.83
C GLN A 559 -41.96 -3.02 -37.79
N ARG A 560 -41.78 -4.08 -36.98
CA ARG A 560 -42.80 -5.12 -36.82
C ARG A 560 -44.08 -4.55 -36.19
N ALA A 561 -43.99 -3.83 -35.09
CA ALA A 561 -45.20 -3.28 -34.47
C ALA A 561 -45.94 -2.30 -35.39
N ARG A 562 -45.22 -1.58 -36.27
CA ARG A 562 -45.84 -0.76 -37.32
C ARG A 562 -46.60 -1.61 -38.33
N LYS A 563 -46.00 -2.70 -38.83
CA LYS A 563 -46.65 -3.63 -39.76
C LYS A 563 -47.87 -4.30 -39.12
N GLU A 564 -47.77 -4.71 -37.86
CA GLU A 564 -48.89 -5.26 -37.09
C GLU A 564 -50.01 -4.23 -36.87
N SER A 565 -49.68 -2.95 -36.64
CA SER A 565 -50.68 -1.87 -36.52
C SER A 565 -51.33 -1.44 -37.84
N LEU A 566 -50.72 -1.77 -38.98
CA LEU A 566 -51.20 -1.43 -40.32
C LEU A 566 -52.02 -2.58 -40.95
N HIS A 567 -51.82 -3.82 -40.48
CA HIS A 567 -52.51 -5.02 -40.98
C HIS A 567 -53.95 -5.24 -40.45
N ASP A 568 -54.53 -4.29 -39.70
CA ASP A 568 -55.98 -4.25 -39.46
C ASP A 568 -56.78 -3.74 -40.68
N SER A 569 -56.10 -3.37 -41.77
CA SER A 569 -56.73 -2.99 -43.03
C SER A 569 -55.85 -3.36 -44.23
N GLU A 570 -56.28 -4.42 -44.92
CA GLU A 570 -55.89 -4.90 -46.26
C GLU A 570 -54.71 -5.88 -46.35
N GLU A 571 -55.05 -7.05 -46.92
CA GLU A 571 -54.17 -8.06 -47.48
C GLU A 571 -53.55 -7.48 -48.76
N ASP A 572 -52.22 -7.55 -48.90
CA ASP A 572 -51.63 -7.98 -50.17
C ASP A 572 -50.13 -8.31 -50.06
N GLU A 573 -49.78 -9.27 -50.90
CA GLU A 573 -48.53 -9.99 -51.00
C GLU A 573 -47.39 -9.11 -51.54
N ASP A 574 -46.27 -9.02 -50.79
CA ASP A 574 -44.95 -8.86 -51.41
C ASP A 574 -43.90 -9.56 -50.55
N GLN A 575 -43.68 -10.83 -50.89
CA GLN A 575 -42.56 -11.63 -50.42
C GLN A 575 -41.33 -11.33 -51.27
N SER A 576 -40.56 -10.30 -50.94
CA SER A 576 -39.16 -10.22 -51.39
C SER A 576 -38.27 -9.59 -50.32
N GLU A 577 -37.17 -10.29 -50.04
CA GLU A 577 -36.12 -10.01 -49.03
C GLU A 577 -36.34 -10.56 -47.61
N LYS A 578 -36.57 -11.87 -47.51
CA LYS A 578 -36.31 -12.67 -46.28
C LYS A 578 -34.97 -13.39 -46.38
N GLU A 579 -33.86 -12.68 -46.17
CA GLU A 579 -32.55 -13.37 -45.99
C GLU A 579 -31.81 -13.04 -44.69
N ASN A 580 -32.36 -12.20 -43.81
CA ASN A 580 -31.79 -12.00 -42.47
C ASN A 580 -32.89 -11.87 -41.40
N THR A 581 -33.74 -12.90 -41.26
CA THR A 581 -34.67 -12.97 -40.12
C THR A 581 -33.94 -13.66 -38.98
N SER A 582 -33.46 -12.89 -38.01
CA SER A 582 -32.86 -13.42 -36.78
C SER A 582 -33.95 -14.09 -35.93
N VAL A 583 -33.62 -15.12 -35.14
CA VAL A 583 -34.62 -15.82 -34.30
C VAL A 583 -35.30 -14.86 -33.30
N LEU A 584 -34.56 -13.83 -32.87
CA LEU A 584 -35.05 -12.72 -32.04
C LEU A 584 -36.21 -11.95 -32.66
N ASP A 585 -36.23 -11.81 -33.99
CA ASP A 585 -37.27 -11.07 -34.70
C ASP A 585 -38.64 -11.72 -34.51
N ASN A 586 -38.70 -12.98 -34.06
CA ASN A 586 -39.95 -13.69 -33.74
C ASN A 586 -40.32 -13.71 -32.25
N VAL A 587 -39.39 -13.39 -31.34
CA VAL A 587 -39.56 -13.59 -29.89
C VAL A 587 -39.70 -12.26 -29.13
N LEU A 588 -39.05 -11.19 -29.60
CA LEU A 588 -39.13 -9.87 -28.96
C LEU A 588 -40.26 -9.02 -29.54
N SER A 589 -40.97 -8.32 -28.65
CA SER A 589 -42.00 -7.34 -29.00
C SER A 589 -41.68 -6.02 -28.29
N ILE A 590 -42.09 -4.90 -28.88
CA ILE A 590 -41.98 -3.57 -28.23
C ILE A 590 -42.72 -3.57 -26.88
N ASN A 591 -43.75 -4.40 -26.72
CA ASN A 591 -44.50 -4.52 -25.49
C ASN A 591 -43.67 -5.07 -24.31
N ASP A 592 -42.54 -5.72 -24.56
CA ASP A 592 -41.56 -6.08 -23.52
C ASP A 592 -40.68 -4.87 -23.16
N MET A 593 -41.32 -3.87 -22.54
CA MET A 593 -40.68 -2.60 -22.19
C MET A 593 -39.48 -2.78 -21.25
N ALA A 594 -39.48 -3.82 -20.41
CA ALA A 594 -38.37 -4.11 -19.51
C ALA A 594 -37.12 -4.56 -20.27
N THR A 595 -37.25 -5.48 -21.22
CA THR A 595 -36.13 -5.93 -22.06
C THR A 595 -35.66 -4.81 -23.00
N MET A 596 -36.58 -4.03 -23.58
CA MET A 596 -36.23 -2.88 -24.44
C MET A 596 -35.44 -1.82 -23.67
N ALA A 597 -35.87 -1.47 -22.45
CA ALA A 597 -35.11 -0.57 -21.58
C ALA A 597 -33.71 -1.12 -21.29
N SER A 598 -33.58 -2.41 -20.94
CA SER A 598 -32.28 -3.03 -20.66
C SER A 598 -31.35 -3.08 -21.89
N LEU A 599 -31.87 -3.28 -23.11
CA LEU A 599 -31.07 -3.22 -24.34
C LEU A 599 -30.54 -1.80 -24.61
N LEU A 600 -31.36 -0.77 -24.38
CA LEU A 600 -30.93 0.63 -24.48
C LEU A 600 -29.85 0.95 -23.43
N GLU A 601 -30.03 0.49 -22.19
CA GLU A 601 -29.04 0.64 -21.13
C GLU A 601 -27.72 -0.07 -21.44
N ILE A 602 -27.77 -1.31 -21.94
CA ILE A 602 -26.58 -2.06 -22.36
C ILE A 602 -25.87 -1.32 -23.49
N THR A 603 -26.61 -0.76 -24.45
CA THR A 603 -26.02 0.06 -25.52
C THR A 603 -25.24 1.25 -24.95
N VAL A 604 -25.80 1.95 -23.96
CA VAL A 604 -25.13 3.05 -23.25
C VAL A 604 -23.88 2.57 -22.51
N ILE A 605 -23.96 1.43 -21.82
CA ILE A 605 -22.84 0.82 -21.09
C ILE A 605 -21.70 0.45 -22.04
N LEU A 606 -22.03 -0.22 -23.15
CA LEU A 606 -21.08 -0.62 -24.18
C LEU A 606 -20.41 0.59 -24.80
N TRP A 607 -21.17 1.61 -25.21
CA TRP A 607 -20.61 2.86 -25.76
C TRP A 607 -19.62 3.49 -24.79
N ARG A 608 -20.01 3.63 -23.51
CA ARG A 608 -19.14 4.19 -22.46
C ARG A 608 -17.86 3.37 -22.28
N SER A 609 -17.94 2.04 -22.36
CA SER A 609 -16.79 1.15 -22.16
C SER A 609 -15.70 1.32 -23.24
N ILE A 610 -16.09 1.70 -24.46
CA ILE A 610 -15.16 1.91 -25.59
C ILE A 610 -15.02 3.38 -25.99
N HIS A 611 -15.55 4.32 -25.21
CA HIS A 611 -15.58 5.74 -25.58
C HIS A 611 -14.19 6.28 -25.93
N LYS A 612 -13.18 5.98 -25.08
CA LYS A 612 -11.78 6.34 -25.35
C LYS A 612 -11.27 5.72 -26.65
N ALA A 613 -11.60 4.46 -26.94
CA ALA A 613 -11.16 3.79 -28.15
C ALA A 613 -11.82 4.38 -29.42
N LEU A 614 -13.09 4.81 -29.31
CA LEU A 614 -13.79 5.53 -30.37
C LEU A 614 -13.17 6.91 -30.60
N ASP A 615 -12.77 7.64 -29.56
CA ASP A 615 -12.09 8.94 -29.72
C ASP A 615 -10.72 8.83 -30.42
N HIS A 616 -10.09 7.65 -30.44
CA HIS A 616 -8.87 7.42 -31.21
C HIS A 616 -9.15 6.98 -32.67
N ASN A 617 -10.40 6.70 -33.03
CA ASN A 617 -10.81 6.25 -34.37
C ASN A 617 -12.03 7.04 -34.84
N GLU A 618 -11.77 8.22 -35.43
CA GLU A 618 -12.81 9.15 -35.86
C GLU A 618 -13.78 8.53 -36.88
N ASP A 619 -13.32 7.70 -37.83
CA ASP A 619 -14.19 7.05 -38.80
C ASP A 619 -15.22 6.12 -38.14
N ALA A 620 -14.77 5.31 -37.18
CA ALA A 620 -15.64 4.39 -36.43
C ALA A 620 -16.61 5.16 -35.53
N LYS A 621 -16.14 6.25 -34.91
CA LYS A 621 -16.95 7.15 -34.08
C LYS A 621 -18.03 7.84 -34.90
N ASP A 622 -17.68 8.44 -36.04
CA ASP A 622 -18.61 9.09 -36.96
C ASP A 622 -19.61 8.12 -37.56
N TYR A 623 -19.19 6.89 -37.87
CA TYR A 623 -20.10 5.84 -38.30
C TYR A 623 -21.12 5.50 -37.21
N ALA A 624 -20.68 5.28 -35.97
CA ALA A 624 -21.56 4.98 -34.84
C ALA A 624 -22.53 6.15 -34.56
N ILE A 625 -22.02 7.38 -34.52
CA ILE A 625 -22.83 8.59 -34.30
C ILE A 625 -23.91 8.69 -35.37
N ARG A 626 -23.57 8.60 -36.66
CA ARG A 626 -24.56 8.67 -37.75
C ARG A 626 -25.64 7.60 -37.62
N LYS A 627 -25.26 6.34 -37.33
CA LYS A 627 -26.21 5.23 -37.21
C LYS A 627 -27.17 5.37 -36.03
N PHE A 628 -26.70 5.85 -34.89
CA PHE A 628 -27.56 6.04 -33.72
C PHE A 628 -28.35 7.37 -33.76
N ALA A 629 -27.78 8.45 -34.27
CA ALA A 629 -28.49 9.72 -34.46
C ALA A 629 -29.71 9.58 -35.39
N SER A 630 -29.60 8.77 -36.44
CA SER A 630 -30.70 8.54 -37.39
C SER A 630 -31.94 7.88 -36.79
N VAL A 631 -31.80 7.10 -35.71
CA VAL A 631 -32.90 6.32 -35.09
C VAL A 631 -33.41 6.96 -33.80
N LEU A 632 -32.62 7.84 -33.18
CA LEU A 632 -32.93 8.42 -31.88
C LEU A 632 -34.27 9.20 -31.83
N PRO A 633 -34.66 10.00 -32.85
CA PRO A 633 -35.97 10.66 -32.85
C PRO A 633 -37.14 9.67 -32.81
N GLU A 634 -37.02 8.54 -33.53
CA GLU A 634 -38.03 7.48 -33.52
C GLU A 634 -38.05 6.76 -32.16
N TYR A 635 -36.90 6.52 -31.55
CA TYR A 635 -36.82 5.91 -30.23
C TYR A 635 -37.52 6.75 -29.15
N PHE A 636 -37.33 8.07 -29.15
CA PHE A 636 -38.06 8.97 -28.25
C PHE A 636 -39.57 9.00 -28.52
N LYS A 637 -40.02 8.69 -29.73
CA LYS A 637 -41.45 8.63 -30.09
C LYS A 637 -42.09 7.33 -29.61
N VAL A 638 -41.39 6.20 -29.76
CA VAL A 638 -41.90 4.86 -29.44
C VAL A 638 -41.72 4.52 -27.96
N PHE A 639 -40.51 4.69 -27.41
CA PHE A 639 -40.17 4.29 -26.05
C PHE A 639 -40.41 5.43 -25.06
N LYS A 640 -41.67 5.61 -24.67
CA LYS A 640 -42.11 6.69 -23.75
C LYS A 640 -41.98 6.35 -22.27
N ASP A 641 -41.69 5.10 -21.93
CA ASP A 641 -41.49 4.67 -20.54
C ASP A 641 -40.30 5.42 -19.92
N GLU A 642 -40.43 5.76 -18.64
CA GLU A 642 -39.41 6.50 -17.90
C GLU A 642 -38.07 5.74 -17.87
N ARG A 643 -38.11 4.40 -17.77
CA ARG A 643 -36.91 3.54 -17.80
C ARG A 643 -36.21 3.52 -19.16
N CYS A 644 -36.92 3.80 -20.25
CA CYS A 644 -36.32 3.96 -21.58
C CYS A 644 -35.82 5.39 -21.82
N THR A 645 -36.50 6.38 -21.24
CA THR A 645 -36.19 7.80 -21.46
C THR A 645 -34.78 8.15 -20.96
N THR A 646 -34.40 7.72 -19.76
CA THR A 646 -33.07 7.98 -19.19
C THR A 646 -31.91 7.45 -20.06
N PRO A 647 -31.85 6.16 -20.45
CA PRO A 647 -30.79 5.68 -21.33
C PRO A 647 -30.81 6.34 -22.71
N LEU A 648 -31.97 6.75 -23.24
CA LEU A 648 -32.03 7.52 -24.49
C LEU A 648 -31.40 8.91 -24.36
N VAL A 649 -31.65 9.63 -23.27
CA VAL A 649 -31.01 10.93 -23.01
C VAL A 649 -29.49 10.75 -22.81
N ILE A 650 -29.05 9.72 -22.08
CA ILE A 650 -27.61 9.45 -21.93
C ILE A 650 -26.98 9.09 -23.28
N LEU A 651 -27.64 8.26 -24.10
CA LEU A 651 -27.18 7.93 -25.44
C LEU A 651 -27.07 9.19 -26.31
N ALA A 652 -28.05 10.09 -26.24
CA ALA A 652 -28.02 11.39 -26.92
C ALA A 652 -26.78 12.21 -26.52
N SER A 653 -26.41 12.18 -25.25
CA SER A 653 -25.26 12.93 -24.73
C SER A 653 -23.90 12.44 -25.25
N PHE A 654 -23.82 11.24 -25.83
CA PHE A 654 -22.60 10.74 -26.49
C PHE A 654 -22.43 11.25 -27.92
N MET A 655 -23.42 11.95 -28.47
CA MET A 655 -23.42 12.48 -29.82
C MET A 655 -23.32 14.01 -29.79
N PRO A 656 -22.69 14.64 -30.80
CA PRO A 656 -22.71 16.10 -30.94
C PRO A 656 -24.15 16.62 -31.07
N PRO A 657 -24.47 17.80 -30.51
CA PRO A 657 -25.82 18.36 -30.53
C PRO A 657 -26.33 18.61 -31.96
N ALA A 658 -25.43 18.85 -32.91
CA ALA A 658 -25.74 19.03 -34.33
C ALA A 658 -26.25 17.75 -35.02
N ALA A 659 -25.90 16.56 -34.51
CA ALA A 659 -26.37 15.29 -35.08
C ALA A 659 -27.83 14.98 -34.70
N ILE A 660 -28.36 15.61 -33.65
CA ILE A 660 -29.68 15.32 -33.06
C ILE A 660 -30.47 16.62 -32.75
N PRO A 661 -30.71 17.48 -33.76
CA PRO A 661 -31.26 18.82 -33.57
C PRO A 661 -32.68 18.84 -32.97
N THR A 662 -33.48 17.82 -33.26
CA THR A 662 -34.86 17.68 -32.75
C THR A 662 -34.90 17.55 -31.22
N PHE A 663 -33.89 16.90 -30.64
CA PHE A 663 -33.75 16.78 -29.19
C PHE A 663 -32.94 17.94 -28.62
N SER A 664 -31.76 18.24 -29.18
CA SER A 664 -30.78 19.19 -28.61
C SER A 664 -31.35 20.61 -28.49
N CYS A 665 -32.05 21.13 -29.51
CA CYS A 665 -32.68 22.45 -29.44
C CYS A 665 -33.80 22.54 -28.39
N GLY A 666 -34.40 21.40 -28.00
CA GLY A 666 -35.49 21.33 -27.04
C GLY A 666 -35.04 21.22 -25.57
N VAL A 667 -33.78 20.88 -25.28
CA VAL A 667 -33.32 20.58 -23.91
C VAL A 667 -33.47 21.76 -22.96
N ILE A 668 -33.04 22.96 -23.36
CA ILE A 668 -33.21 24.18 -22.55
C ILE A 668 -34.69 24.52 -22.34
N SER A 669 -35.54 24.30 -23.34
CA SER A 669 -36.98 24.52 -23.19
C SER A 669 -37.60 23.53 -22.21
N ARG A 670 -37.15 22.27 -22.21
CA ARG A 670 -37.57 21.26 -21.22
C ARG A 670 -37.12 21.68 -19.82
N LEU A 671 -35.85 22.02 -19.63
CA LEU A 671 -35.30 22.51 -18.35
C LEU A 671 -36.04 23.75 -17.81
N ARG A 672 -36.51 24.64 -18.70
CA ARG A 672 -37.29 25.84 -18.35
C ARG A 672 -38.71 25.49 -17.88
N ASN A 673 -39.33 24.48 -18.51
CA ASN A 673 -40.72 24.11 -18.27
C ASN A 673 -40.90 23.12 -17.10
N ILE A 674 -39.82 22.66 -16.46
CA ILE A 674 -39.89 21.84 -15.24
C ILE A 674 -40.49 22.68 -14.08
N ASP A 675 -41.43 22.10 -13.35
CA ASP A 675 -42.08 22.75 -12.20
C ASP A 675 -41.12 22.91 -11.01
N SER A 676 -41.31 23.96 -10.20
CA SER A 676 -40.57 24.14 -8.96
C SER A 676 -40.84 22.98 -7.99
N GLY A 677 -39.80 22.44 -7.34
CA GLY A 677 -39.91 21.26 -6.48
C GLY A 677 -39.88 19.92 -7.21
N ALA A 678 -39.51 19.90 -8.50
CA ALA A 678 -39.30 18.66 -9.25
C ALA A 678 -38.14 17.82 -8.70
N ASP A 679 -38.32 16.49 -8.72
CA ASP A 679 -37.26 15.55 -8.32
C ASP A 679 -36.00 15.69 -9.19
N GLN A 680 -34.84 15.45 -8.58
CA GLN A 680 -33.53 15.54 -9.21
C GLN A 680 -33.41 14.70 -10.49
N SER A 681 -34.08 13.54 -10.56
CA SER A 681 -34.09 12.67 -11.74
C SER A 681 -34.61 13.38 -13.02
N LYS A 682 -35.51 14.36 -12.88
CA LYS A 682 -36.16 15.04 -14.02
C LYS A 682 -35.26 16.03 -14.75
N TYR A 683 -34.28 16.62 -14.06
CA TYR A 683 -33.35 17.60 -14.64
C TYR A 683 -31.90 17.10 -14.73
N SER A 684 -31.46 16.20 -13.85
CA SER A 684 -30.06 15.75 -13.75
C SER A 684 -29.49 15.26 -15.09
N THR A 685 -30.16 14.33 -15.78
CA THR A 685 -29.66 13.76 -17.04
C THR A 685 -29.66 14.80 -18.18
N LEU A 686 -30.58 15.77 -18.14
CA LEU A 686 -30.59 16.89 -19.10
C LEU A 686 -29.43 17.86 -18.85
N ILE A 687 -29.13 18.15 -17.58
CA ILE A 687 -27.96 18.97 -17.21
C ILE A 687 -26.66 18.26 -17.60
N ASP A 688 -26.53 16.96 -17.29
CA ASP A 688 -25.36 16.15 -17.69
C ASP A 688 -25.15 16.21 -19.21
N CYS A 689 -26.25 16.14 -19.98
CA CYS A 689 -26.22 16.22 -21.44
C CYS A 689 -25.70 17.58 -21.93
N MET A 690 -26.20 18.68 -21.36
CA MET A 690 -25.73 20.04 -21.67
C MET A 690 -24.27 20.25 -21.28
N CYS A 691 -23.82 19.70 -20.16
CA CYS A 691 -22.41 19.75 -19.75
C CYS A 691 -21.51 19.00 -20.72
N ARG A 692 -21.89 17.78 -21.16
CA ARG A 692 -21.12 17.01 -22.15
C ARG A 692 -21.05 17.65 -23.53
N TRP A 693 -22.05 18.46 -23.89
CA TRP A 693 -22.02 19.27 -25.11
C TRP A 693 -21.25 20.58 -24.97
N ASP A 694 -20.62 20.85 -23.82
CA ASP A 694 -19.96 22.12 -23.51
C ASP A 694 -20.91 23.34 -23.62
N GLN A 695 -22.19 23.11 -23.31
CA GLN A 695 -23.27 24.10 -23.41
C GLN A 695 -23.80 24.55 -22.03
N VAL A 696 -23.02 24.33 -20.97
CA VAL A 696 -23.36 24.78 -19.60
C VAL A 696 -23.65 26.28 -19.53
N GLY A 697 -23.08 27.08 -20.44
CA GLY A 697 -23.34 28.52 -20.54
C GLY A 697 -24.81 28.88 -20.75
N HIS A 698 -25.61 28.04 -21.41
CA HIS A 698 -27.05 28.26 -21.58
C HIS A 698 -27.84 27.96 -20.30
N ILE A 699 -27.38 26.99 -19.50
CA ILE A 699 -27.94 26.74 -18.16
C ILE A 699 -27.65 27.94 -17.26
N MET A 700 -26.41 28.45 -17.30
CA MET A 700 -26.03 29.63 -16.53
C MET A 700 -26.87 30.86 -16.91
N GLU A 701 -27.12 31.09 -18.20
CA GLU A 701 -27.98 32.18 -18.65
C GLU A 701 -29.40 32.04 -18.10
N LEU A 702 -30.00 30.85 -18.19
CA LEU A 702 -31.32 30.56 -17.64
C LEU A 702 -31.39 30.81 -16.12
N VAL A 703 -30.40 30.31 -15.39
CA VAL A 703 -30.27 30.46 -13.94
C VAL A 703 -30.06 31.93 -13.55
N CYS A 704 -29.13 32.63 -14.21
CA CYS A 704 -28.88 34.04 -13.94
C CYS A 704 -30.10 34.92 -14.26
N ASP A 705 -30.85 34.62 -15.32
CA ASP A 705 -32.08 35.31 -15.67
C ASP A 705 -33.14 35.14 -14.56
N TRP A 706 -33.39 33.90 -14.11
CA TRP A 706 -34.33 33.62 -13.02
C TRP A 706 -33.94 34.34 -11.72
N LEU A 707 -32.65 34.30 -11.34
CA LEU A 707 -32.18 34.93 -10.11
C LEU A 707 -32.14 36.47 -10.18
N SER A 708 -31.84 37.05 -11.34
CA SER A 708 -31.77 38.51 -11.51
C SER A 708 -33.16 39.15 -11.62
N ASP A 709 -34.11 38.50 -12.31
CA ASP A 709 -35.47 39.00 -12.46
C ASP A 709 -36.20 39.10 -11.10
N THR A 710 -35.77 38.33 -10.09
CA THR A 710 -36.26 38.44 -8.70
C THR A 710 -35.61 39.55 -7.86
N LEU A 711 -34.37 39.94 -8.17
CA LEU A 711 -33.62 40.96 -7.42
C LEU A 711 -33.90 42.39 -7.94
N THR A 712 -34.20 42.52 -9.24
CA THR A 712 -34.62 43.77 -9.87
C THR A 712 -35.86 43.51 -10.72
N PRO A 713 -37.08 43.80 -10.24
CA PRO A 713 -38.27 43.71 -11.07
C PRO A 713 -38.09 44.62 -12.28
N ARG A 714 -38.11 44.05 -13.49
CA ARG A 714 -37.99 44.84 -14.72
C ARG A 714 -39.12 45.87 -14.76
N LYS A 715 -38.82 47.15 -14.52
CA LYS A 715 -39.71 48.25 -14.93
C LYS A 715 -39.88 48.14 -16.44
N ASN A 716 -41.13 48.12 -16.91
CA ASN A 716 -41.50 48.03 -18.31
C ASN A 716 -40.75 49.07 -19.17
N ILE A 717 -39.63 48.67 -19.77
CA ILE A 717 -38.98 49.44 -20.83
C ILE A 717 -39.57 48.95 -22.15
N LYS A 718 -40.20 49.89 -22.88
CA LYS A 718 -40.77 49.70 -24.22
C LYS A 718 -39.76 48.98 -25.12
N LYS A 719 -40.10 47.76 -25.55
CA LYS A 719 -39.32 46.93 -26.47
C LYS A 719 -39.31 47.54 -27.87
N SER A 720 -38.12 47.74 -28.44
CA SER A 720 -37.95 47.81 -29.89
C SER A 720 -38.04 46.39 -30.48
N LYS A 721 -38.59 46.33 -31.69
CA LYS A 721 -39.06 45.13 -32.39
C LYS A 721 -37.95 44.09 -32.64
N GLN A 722 -38.08 42.91 -32.06
CA GLN A 722 -37.66 41.65 -32.68
C GLN A 722 -38.52 40.49 -32.14
N VAL A 723 -39.10 39.71 -33.05
CA VAL A 723 -40.07 38.65 -32.75
C VAL A 723 -39.38 37.49 -32.03
N LYS A 724 -39.57 37.39 -30.71
CA LYS A 724 -39.35 36.17 -29.91
C LYS A 724 -40.69 35.81 -29.26
N PHE A 725 -41.09 34.55 -29.40
CA PHE A 725 -42.32 33.98 -28.86
C PHE A 725 -42.54 34.39 -27.40
N LEU A 726 -43.69 35.00 -27.12
CA LEU A 726 -44.19 35.35 -25.80
C LEU A 726 -44.51 34.05 -25.03
N VAL A 727 -43.51 33.51 -24.34
CA VAL A 727 -43.75 32.61 -23.20
C VAL A 727 -43.61 33.48 -21.96
N THR A 728 -44.67 33.54 -21.15
CA THR A 728 -44.67 34.18 -19.82
C THR A 728 -43.48 33.69 -19.02
N GLN A 729 -42.48 34.56 -18.81
CA GLN A 729 -41.29 34.27 -18.00
C GLN A 729 -41.72 34.23 -16.53
N GLU A 730 -42.18 33.07 -16.08
CA GLU A 730 -42.26 32.80 -14.64
C GLU A 730 -40.83 32.57 -14.14
N SER A 731 -40.40 33.41 -13.19
CA SER A 731 -39.08 33.24 -12.56
C SER A 731 -39.13 32.10 -11.54
N LYS A 732 -38.16 31.18 -11.60
CA LYS A 732 -38.08 29.98 -10.75
C LYS A 732 -36.77 29.97 -9.94
N PRO A 733 -36.65 30.80 -8.88
CA PRO A 733 -35.40 30.95 -8.13
C PRO A 733 -35.00 29.69 -7.36
N GLU A 734 -35.94 28.90 -6.84
CA GLU A 734 -35.65 27.65 -6.12
C GLU A 734 -35.02 26.60 -7.04
N LEU A 735 -35.63 26.38 -8.22
CA LEU A 735 -35.11 25.47 -9.24
C LEU A 735 -33.76 25.94 -9.81
N ALA A 736 -33.54 27.25 -9.89
CA ALA A 736 -32.24 27.83 -10.26
C ALA A 736 -31.14 27.41 -9.27
N MET A 737 -31.43 27.41 -7.96
CA MET A 737 -30.49 26.95 -6.94
C MET A 737 -30.23 25.45 -7.03
N ASP A 738 -31.26 24.64 -7.29
CA ASP A 738 -31.13 23.18 -7.47
C ASP A 738 -30.21 22.84 -8.65
N TYR A 739 -30.29 23.60 -9.75
CA TYR A 739 -29.42 23.42 -10.91
C TYR A 739 -27.96 23.77 -10.58
N ILE A 740 -27.71 24.90 -9.92
CA ILE A 740 -26.35 25.28 -9.50
C ILE A 740 -25.79 24.24 -8.52
N GLU A 741 -26.58 23.81 -7.54
CA GLU A 741 -26.16 22.82 -6.57
C GLU A 741 -25.79 21.49 -7.22
N TYR A 742 -26.61 21.01 -8.17
CA TYR A 742 -26.32 19.81 -8.94
C TYR A 742 -25.01 19.95 -9.74
N LEU A 743 -24.81 21.09 -10.42
CA LEU A 743 -23.59 21.39 -11.17
C LEU A 743 -22.35 21.38 -10.27
N LEU A 744 -22.41 21.98 -9.07
CA LEU A 744 -21.26 22.04 -8.15
C LEU A 744 -20.96 20.72 -7.44
N THR A 745 -21.97 19.87 -7.24
CA THR A 745 -21.82 18.61 -6.50
C THR A 745 -21.24 17.48 -7.37
N HIS A 746 -21.48 17.49 -8.68
CA HIS A 746 -21.05 16.43 -9.60
C HIS A 746 -19.71 16.80 -10.29
N PRO A 747 -18.62 16.02 -10.13
CA PRO A 747 -17.27 16.42 -10.58
C PRO A 747 -17.18 16.84 -12.06
N VAL A 748 -17.72 16.04 -12.98
CA VAL A 748 -17.68 16.33 -14.43
C VAL A 748 -18.43 17.61 -14.76
N ASN A 749 -19.61 17.82 -14.15
CA ASN A 749 -20.43 18.99 -14.38
C ASN A 749 -19.81 20.24 -13.77
N ARG A 750 -19.17 20.10 -12.61
CA ARG A 750 -18.41 21.16 -11.95
C ARG A 750 -17.26 21.62 -12.83
N ASP A 751 -16.50 20.70 -13.41
CA ASP A 751 -15.38 21.03 -14.31
C ASP A 751 -15.88 21.77 -15.56
N CYS A 752 -17.04 21.36 -16.10
CA CYS A 752 -17.71 22.07 -17.19
C CYS A 752 -18.13 23.49 -16.76
N LEU A 753 -18.83 23.63 -15.63
CA LEU A 753 -19.27 24.94 -15.10
C LEU A 753 -18.08 25.88 -14.90
N LEU A 754 -17.02 25.39 -14.27
CA LEU A 754 -15.83 26.18 -14.01
C LEU A 754 -15.07 26.55 -15.29
N SER A 755 -15.28 25.85 -16.41
CA SER A 755 -14.70 26.16 -17.72
C SER A 755 -15.46 27.26 -18.47
N ALA A 756 -16.61 27.69 -17.95
CA ALA A 756 -17.33 28.84 -18.46
C ALA A 756 -16.51 30.15 -18.36
N PRO A 757 -16.79 31.16 -19.20
CA PRO A 757 -16.08 32.44 -19.16
C PRO A 757 -16.10 33.10 -17.78
N LYS A 758 -14.93 33.55 -17.30
CA LYS A 758 -14.75 34.20 -15.98
C LYS A 758 -15.77 35.31 -15.69
N LYS A 759 -16.12 36.12 -16.70
CA LYS A 759 -17.14 37.18 -16.57
C LYS A 759 -18.50 36.62 -16.15
N LYS A 760 -18.92 35.48 -16.70
CA LYS A 760 -20.19 34.81 -16.35
C LYS A 760 -20.13 34.21 -14.94
N LEU A 761 -18.99 33.61 -14.55
CA LEU A 761 -18.79 33.08 -13.19
C LEU A 761 -18.78 34.19 -12.12
N LYS A 762 -18.08 35.30 -12.38
CA LYS A 762 -18.10 36.49 -11.49
C LYS A 762 -19.51 37.11 -11.42
N ALA A 763 -20.27 37.10 -12.50
CA ALA A 763 -21.67 37.55 -12.49
C ALA A 763 -22.57 36.64 -11.64
N LEU A 764 -22.46 35.32 -11.79
CA LEU A 764 -23.18 34.36 -10.96
C LEU A 764 -22.83 34.52 -9.47
N LEU A 765 -21.54 34.64 -9.16
CA LEU A 765 -21.06 34.87 -7.80
C LEU A 765 -21.61 36.17 -7.20
N LYS A 766 -21.67 37.25 -7.99
CA LYS A 766 -22.27 38.53 -7.57
C LYS A 766 -23.77 38.40 -7.30
N ILE A 767 -24.51 37.69 -8.16
CA ILE A 767 -25.94 37.44 -7.99
C ILE A 767 -26.18 36.65 -6.70
N LEU A 768 -25.47 35.54 -6.48
CA LEU A 768 -25.59 34.74 -5.25
C LEU A 768 -25.17 35.56 -4.00
N GLY A 769 -24.17 36.43 -4.14
CA GLY A 769 -23.72 37.33 -3.08
C GLY A 769 -24.77 38.36 -2.62
N ALA A 770 -25.78 38.67 -3.44
CA ALA A 770 -26.91 39.51 -3.04
C ALA A 770 -27.72 38.91 -1.88
N ALA A 771 -27.61 37.59 -1.65
CA ALA A 771 -28.21 36.90 -0.51
C ALA A 771 -27.84 37.54 0.82
N LYS A 772 -26.62 38.07 0.98
CA LYS A 772 -26.18 38.73 2.22
C LYS A 772 -27.02 39.96 2.54
N GLY A 773 -27.36 40.76 1.52
CA GLY A 773 -28.21 41.94 1.69
C GLY A 773 -29.63 41.55 2.10
N VAL A 774 -30.21 40.55 1.43
CA VAL A 774 -31.55 40.03 1.75
C VAL A 774 -31.60 39.42 3.15
N LEU A 775 -30.63 38.58 3.51
CA LEU A 775 -30.52 37.99 4.85
C LEU A 775 -30.34 39.06 5.94
N GLY A 776 -29.54 40.10 5.68
CA GLY A 776 -29.39 41.23 6.61
C GLY A 776 -30.69 42.00 6.83
N SER A 777 -31.49 42.22 5.78
CA SER A 777 -32.82 42.84 5.88
C SER A 777 -33.83 41.99 6.65
N ILE A 778 -33.79 40.66 6.44
CA ILE A 778 -34.61 39.67 7.18
C ILE A 778 -34.26 39.69 8.67
N LEU A 779 -32.97 39.75 9.03
CA LEU A 779 -32.53 39.83 10.43
C LEU A 779 -32.99 41.14 11.10
N LYS A 780 -32.91 42.27 10.39
CA LYS A 780 -33.34 43.60 10.90
C LYS A 780 -34.86 43.79 10.96
N GLY A 781 -35.67 42.82 10.53
CA GLY A 781 -37.13 42.92 10.49
C GLY A 781 -37.67 44.00 9.52
N THR A 782 -36.82 44.52 8.64
CA THR A 782 -37.15 45.59 7.66
C THR A 782 -37.74 45.07 6.35
N ASP A 783 -38.07 43.77 6.30
CA ASP A 783 -38.53 43.10 5.10
C ASP A 783 -39.97 43.52 4.77
N THR A 784 -40.11 44.64 4.06
CA THR A 784 -41.37 45.07 3.47
C THR A 784 -41.66 44.11 2.33
N GLY A 785 -42.40 43.02 2.60
CA GLY A 785 -42.70 41.86 1.75
C GLY A 785 -43.17 42.13 0.32
N SER A 786 -42.33 42.77 -0.47
CA SER A 786 -42.55 43.23 -1.83
C SER A 786 -41.37 42.78 -2.72
N GLY A 787 -41.11 41.46 -2.67
CA GLY A 787 -40.40 40.71 -3.70
C GLY A 787 -38.88 40.75 -3.63
N SER A 788 -38.26 39.64 -3.18
CA SER A 788 -36.89 39.21 -3.52
C SER A 788 -36.42 38.10 -2.54
N TRP A 789 -36.62 36.82 -2.92
CA TRP A 789 -36.19 35.59 -2.22
C TRP A 789 -36.77 35.33 -0.82
N ASN A 790 -37.33 34.12 -0.63
CA ASN A 790 -37.74 33.66 0.70
C ASN A 790 -36.51 33.29 1.56
N GLN A 791 -36.69 33.17 2.88
CA GLN A 791 -35.63 32.82 3.83
C GLN A 791 -34.81 31.58 3.40
N ALA A 792 -35.50 30.51 2.98
CA ALA A 792 -34.86 29.26 2.57
C ALA A 792 -34.01 29.43 1.30
N THR A 793 -34.54 30.14 0.29
CA THR A 793 -33.85 30.45 -0.97
C THR A 793 -32.62 31.32 -0.71
N SER A 794 -32.73 32.32 0.17
CA SER A 794 -31.62 33.20 0.53
C SER A 794 -30.51 32.46 1.29
N LEU A 795 -30.85 31.55 2.20
CA LEU A 795 -29.87 30.69 2.88
C LEU A 795 -29.17 29.75 1.89
N LYS A 796 -29.92 29.14 0.96
CA LYS A 796 -29.37 28.27 -0.09
C LYS A 796 -28.45 29.06 -1.04
N ALA A 797 -28.85 30.27 -1.45
CA ALA A 797 -28.04 31.18 -2.24
C ALA A 797 -26.72 31.53 -1.55
N PHE A 798 -26.77 31.84 -0.25
CA PHE A 798 -25.60 32.14 0.56
C PHE A 798 -24.65 30.95 0.66
N SER A 799 -25.17 29.74 0.92
CA SER A 799 -24.37 28.52 0.93
C SER A 799 -23.69 28.26 -0.42
N LEU A 800 -24.42 28.42 -1.53
CA LEU A 800 -23.88 28.26 -2.89
C LEU A 800 -22.86 29.34 -3.23
N PHE A 801 -23.05 30.59 -2.78
CA PHE A 801 -22.06 31.66 -2.89
C PHE A 801 -20.74 31.26 -2.21
N CYS A 802 -20.82 30.76 -0.98
CA CYS A 802 -19.67 30.30 -0.22
C CYS A 802 -18.97 29.11 -0.91
N ARG A 803 -19.70 28.08 -1.32
CA ARG A 803 -19.17 26.89 -2.03
C ARG A 803 -18.55 27.25 -3.38
N LEU A 804 -19.20 28.09 -4.18
CA LEU A 804 -18.67 28.55 -5.47
C LEU A 804 -17.37 29.33 -5.28
N SER A 805 -17.25 30.14 -4.22
CA SER A 805 -16.00 30.86 -3.90
C SER A 805 -14.82 29.91 -3.69
N ILE A 806 -15.03 28.75 -3.04
CA ILE A 806 -13.99 27.71 -2.89
C ILE A 806 -13.58 27.15 -4.25
N HIS A 807 -14.55 26.78 -5.07
CA HIS A 807 -14.27 26.17 -6.37
C HIS A 807 -13.57 27.14 -7.33
N LEU A 808 -13.88 28.44 -7.24
CA LEU A 808 -13.17 29.49 -7.96
C LEU A 808 -11.76 29.70 -7.40
N GLN A 809 -11.58 29.68 -6.07
CA GLN A 809 -10.25 29.71 -5.45
C GLN A 809 -9.40 28.55 -5.96
N HIS A 810 -9.93 27.32 -5.94
CA HIS A 810 -9.20 26.14 -6.39
C HIS A 810 -8.77 26.22 -7.85
N LYS A 811 -9.63 26.75 -8.73
CA LYS A 811 -9.33 26.82 -10.16
C LYS A 811 -8.42 27.98 -10.55
N PHE A 812 -8.54 29.12 -9.89
CA PHE A 812 -7.90 30.38 -10.31
C PHE A 812 -6.82 30.88 -9.34
N SER A 813 -6.47 30.12 -8.28
CA SER A 813 -5.40 30.49 -7.35
C SER A 813 -4.04 30.68 -8.02
N GLU A 814 -3.73 29.85 -9.02
CA GLU A 814 -2.46 29.95 -9.78
C GLU A 814 -2.41 31.20 -10.67
N GLU A 815 -3.57 31.79 -10.99
CA GLU A 815 -3.67 33.00 -11.81
C GLU A 815 -3.65 34.30 -10.96
N GLY A 816 -3.42 34.19 -9.65
CA GLY A 816 -3.27 35.33 -8.73
C GLY A 816 -4.58 35.95 -8.23
N GLU A 817 -5.74 35.32 -8.45
CA GLU A 817 -7.02 35.79 -7.91
C GLU A 817 -7.24 35.24 -6.48
N ASP A 818 -7.55 36.12 -5.52
CA ASP A 818 -7.78 35.76 -4.11
C ASP A 818 -9.27 35.78 -3.77
N TYR A 819 -9.92 34.62 -3.92
CA TYR A 819 -11.29 34.40 -3.47
C TYR A 819 -11.39 34.04 -1.98
N LEU A 820 -10.27 33.77 -1.28
CA LEU A 820 -10.27 33.64 0.19
C LEU A 820 -10.54 34.99 0.85
N SER A 821 -10.08 36.10 0.26
CA SER A 821 -10.42 37.46 0.71
C SER A 821 -11.93 37.70 0.78
N LEU A 822 -12.69 37.12 -0.16
CA LEU A 822 -14.15 37.21 -0.22
C LEU A 822 -14.81 36.44 0.93
N LEU A 823 -14.26 35.28 1.30
CA LEU A 823 -14.70 34.52 2.46
C LEU A 823 -14.33 35.24 3.77
N LYS A 824 -13.11 35.79 3.89
CA LYS A 824 -12.73 36.62 5.04
C LYS A 824 -13.66 37.83 5.20
N GLY A 825 -13.97 38.54 4.12
CA GLY A 825 -14.96 39.62 4.13
C GLY A 825 -16.37 39.15 4.47
N THR A 826 -16.71 37.90 4.21
CA THR A 826 -17.96 37.28 4.67
C THR A 826 -17.94 37.03 6.17
N GLY A 827 -16.82 36.58 6.73
CA GLY A 827 -16.62 36.45 8.18
C GLY A 827 -16.79 37.80 8.91
N VAL A 828 -16.19 38.87 8.38
CA VAL A 828 -16.35 40.22 8.92
C VAL A 828 -17.82 40.67 8.90
N TRP A 829 -18.55 40.40 7.81
CA TRP A 829 -19.98 40.69 7.73
C TRP A 829 -20.79 39.89 8.76
N ILE A 830 -20.47 38.61 9.00
CA ILE A 830 -21.11 37.81 10.05
C ILE A 830 -20.87 38.45 11.42
N GLN A 831 -19.64 38.88 11.70
CA GLN A 831 -19.29 39.50 12.96
C GLN A 831 -20.03 40.83 13.20
N SER A 832 -20.20 41.65 12.17
CA SER A 832 -20.82 42.97 12.30
C SER A 832 -22.35 42.98 12.20
N GLU A 833 -22.93 42.12 11.35
CA GLU A 833 -24.36 42.19 10.98
C GLU A 833 -25.18 40.97 11.42
N VAL A 834 -24.56 39.83 11.78
CA VAL A 834 -25.28 38.60 12.15
C VAL A 834 -25.13 38.27 13.64
N LEU A 835 -23.90 38.37 14.17
CA LEU A 835 -23.60 38.09 15.57
C LEU A 835 -24.41 38.93 16.58
N PRO A 836 -24.70 40.23 16.35
CA PRO A 836 -25.52 41.02 17.28
C PRO A 836 -26.90 40.40 17.55
N PHE A 837 -27.52 39.77 16.56
CA PHE A 837 -28.84 39.12 16.70
C PHE A 837 -28.82 37.84 17.54
N ILE A 838 -27.64 37.21 17.70
CA ILE A 838 -27.47 36.09 18.62
C ILE A 838 -27.36 36.63 20.05
N LEU A 839 -26.57 37.70 20.24
CA LEU A 839 -26.36 38.36 21.53
C LEU A 839 -27.64 39.03 22.08
N GLU A 840 -28.45 39.66 21.22
CA GLU A 840 -29.72 40.27 21.62
C GLU A 840 -30.76 39.23 22.06
N SER A 841 -30.70 38.00 21.52
CA SER A 841 -31.62 36.92 21.89
C SER A 841 -31.31 36.25 23.24
N ASP A 842 -30.21 36.66 23.90
CA ASP A 842 -29.83 36.16 25.24
C ASP A 842 -30.59 36.88 26.38
N GLN A 843 -31.46 37.87 26.09
CA GLN A 843 -32.09 38.73 27.11
C GLN A 843 -33.59 38.49 27.42
N GLU A 844 -34.37 37.72 26.65
CA GLU A 844 -35.79 37.44 26.97
C GLU A 844 -36.26 36.02 26.56
N ASP A 845 -37.14 35.42 27.39
CA ASP A 845 -37.77 34.10 27.19
C ASP A 845 -38.66 34.06 25.93
N GLY A 846 -38.06 33.73 24.78
CA GLY A 846 -38.75 33.36 23.55
C GLY A 846 -37.80 33.17 22.37
N ILE A 847 -37.87 32.03 21.66
CA ILE A 847 -37.13 31.81 20.41
C ILE A 847 -37.69 32.75 19.34
N SER A 848 -37.02 33.88 19.09
CA SER A 848 -37.35 34.74 17.96
C SER A 848 -37.01 34.00 16.65
N LYS A 849 -37.89 34.10 15.62
CA LYS A 849 -37.62 33.52 14.29
C LYS A 849 -36.28 33.99 13.71
N HIS A 850 -35.85 35.21 14.04
CA HIS A 850 -34.60 35.83 13.59
C HIS A 850 -33.36 35.12 14.15
N SER A 851 -33.41 34.60 15.38
CA SER A 851 -32.29 33.88 15.98
C SER A 851 -31.97 32.57 15.23
N SER A 852 -32.99 31.84 14.77
CA SER A 852 -32.79 30.61 13.96
C SER A 852 -32.12 30.86 12.59
N VAL A 853 -32.33 32.04 12.00
CA VAL A 853 -31.71 32.41 10.71
C VAL A 853 -30.22 32.70 10.91
N SER A 854 -29.87 33.44 11.96
CA SER A 854 -28.47 33.73 12.31
C SER A 854 -27.64 32.47 12.53
N GLU A 855 -28.21 31.47 13.22
CA GLU A 855 -27.56 30.17 13.44
C GLU A 855 -27.27 29.43 12.11
N LEU A 856 -28.25 29.39 11.21
CA LEU A 856 -28.11 28.73 9.90
C LEU A 856 -27.08 29.44 9.00
N ILE A 857 -26.99 30.78 9.05
CA ILE A 857 -25.98 31.55 8.32
C ILE A 857 -24.57 31.18 8.80
N ILE A 858 -24.36 31.20 10.12
CA ILE A 858 -23.07 30.88 10.73
C ILE A 858 -22.68 29.43 10.44
N GLN A 859 -23.63 28.49 10.58
CA GLN A 859 -23.37 27.07 10.32
C GLN A 859 -23.00 26.81 8.86
N ALA A 860 -23.69 27.45 7.91
CA ALA A 860 -23.37 27.35 6.49
C ALA A 860 -21.97 27.89 6.18
N TYR A 861 -21.58 29.02 6.77
CA TYR A 861 -20.25 29.60 6.61
C TYR A 861 -19.15 28.72 7.22
N LEU A 862 -19.30 28.30 8.48
CA LEU A 862 -18.32 27.45 9.17
C LEU A 862 -18.11 26.11 8.46
N THR A 863 -19.17 25.51 7.92
CA THR A 863 -19.09 24.26 7.15
C THR A 863 -18.23 24.43 5.90
N VAL A 864 -18.42 25.54 5.17
CA VAL A 864 -17.62 25.88 3.98
C VAL A 864 -16.18 26.15 4.37
N CYS A 865 -15.91 26.94 5.41
CA CYS A 865 -14.55 27.22 5.87
C CYS A 865 -13.82 25.94 6.32
N LYS A 866 -14.52 25.03 6.98
CA LYS A 866 -14.02 23.68 7.29
C LYS A 866 -13.64 22.92 6.02
N ASP A 867 -14.51 22.92 5.00
CA ASP A 867 -14.23 22.26 3.72
C ASP A 867 -13.02 22.89 2.99
N VAL A 868 -12.84 24.21 3.04
CA VAL A 868 -11.66 24.92 2.48
C VAL A 868 -10.35 24.40 3.07
N ILE A 869 -10.33 24.21 4.40
CA ILE A 869 -9.15 23.74 5.12
C ILE A 869 -8.90 22.26 4.80
N MET A 870 -9.94 21.44 4.79
CA MET A 870 -9.89 20.01 4.43
C MET A 870 -9.29 19.78 3.04
N VAL A 871 -9.59 20.64 2.06
CA VAL A 871 -9.02 20.52 0.69
C VAL A 871 -7.67 21.23 0.53
N GLY A 872 -7.06 21.73 1.62
CA GLY A 872 -5.73 22.34 1.62
C GLY A 872 -5.65 23.76 1.05
N LEU A 873 -6.78 24.45 0.87
CA LEU A 873 -6.81 25.81 0.32
C LEU A 873 -6.76 26.91 1.40
N GLY A 874 -6.99 26.55 2.67
CA GLY A 874 -6.95 27.49 3.79
C GLY A 874 -5.54 27.70 4.33
N ASN A 875 -4.92 28.84 4.02
CA ASN A 875 -3.61 29.23 4.59
C ASN A 875 -3.70 29.55 6.10
N LEU A 876 -2.56 29.65 6.80
CA LEU A 876 -2.51 29.95 8.24
C LEU A 876 -3.30 31.21 8.62
N SER A 877 -3.18 32.27 7.81
CA SER A 877 -3.96 33.51 8.01
C SER A 877 -5.48 33.28 7.94
N PHE A 878 -5.95 32.41 7.05
CA PHE A 878 -7.36 32.04 6.95
C PHE A 878 -7.81 31.16 8.12
N GLN A 879 -6.97 30.21 8.54
CA GLN A 879 -7.24 29.35 9.71
C GLN A 879 -7.35 30.19 10.99
N ALA A 880 -6.43 31.12 11.22
CA ALA A 880 -6.47 32.05 12.34
C ALA A 880 -7.75 32.91 12.31
N HIS A 881 -8.08 33.50 11.16
CA HIS A 881 -9.30 34.30 10.99
C HIS A 881 -10.58 33.50 11.29
N LEU A 882 -10.63 32.22 10.91
CA LEU A 882 -11.76 31.34 11.22
C LEU A 882 -11.91 31.14 12.72
N LEU A 883 -10.82 30.89 13.43
CA LEU A 883 -10.84 30.70 14.88
C LEU A 883 -11.18 32.00 15.62
N ASP A 884 -10.61 33.13 15.20
CA ASP A 884 -10.91 34.46 15.75
C ASP A 884 -12.39 34.82 15.62
N LEU A 885 -13.03 34.42 14.52
CA LEU A 885 -14.48 34.58 14.33
C LEU A 885 -15.28 33.59 15.18
N ALA A 886 -14.82 32.35 15.30
CA ALA A 886 -15.54 31.28 16.00
C ALA A 886 -15.58 31.49 17.52
N LEU A 887 -14.51 32.04 18.12
CA LEU A 887 -14.40 32.30 19.55
C LEU A 887 -15.57 33.11 20.15
N PRO A 888 -15.87 34.34 19.66
CA PRO A 888 -16.99 35.12 20.21
C PRO A 888 -18.34 34.46 19.97
N ILE A 889 -18.49 33.63 18.92
CA ILE A 889 -19.74 32.90 18.63
C ILE A 889 -19.98 31.80 19.67
N ILE A 890 -18.97 30.98 19.98
CA ILE A 890 -19.12 29.85 20.92
C ILE A 890 -19.30 30.33 22.37
N GLU A 891 -18.85 31.54 22.69
CA GLU A 891 -18.99 32.14 24.02
C GLU A 891 -20.42 32.60 24.34
N THR A 892 -21.22 32.94 23.33
CA THR A 892 -22.65 33.31 23.46
C THR A 892 -23.50 32.20 24.11
N GLU A 893 -24.65 32.55 24.70
CA GLU A 893 -25.47 31.53 25.39
C GLU A 893 -26.09 30.50 24.43
N ARG A 894 -26.24 30.88 23.16
CA ARG A 894 -26.71 30.02 22.07
C ARG A 894 -25.60 29.37 21.25
N GLY A 895 -24.33 29.61 21.53
CA GLY A 895 -23.19 29.13 20.72
C GLY A 895 -23.09 27.61 20.51
N GLY A 896 -23.84 26.80 21.26
CA GLY A 896 -23.81 25.34 21.16
C GLY A 896 -24.11 24.77 19.77
N PHE A 897 -24.93 25.44 18.94
CA PHE A 897 -25.29 24.92 17.61
C PHE A 897 -24.09 24.73 16.67
N CYS A 898 -23.00 25.50 16.85
CA CYS A 898 -21.82 25.42 16.00
C CYS A 898 -20.76 24.44 16.52
N ALA A 899 -20.89 23.91 17.75
CA ALA A 899 -19.89 23.03 18.37
C ALA A 899 -19.50 21.80 17.53
N PRO A 900 -20.43 21.04 16.89
CA PRO A 900 -20.06 19.90 16.05
C PRO A 900 -19.21 20.30 14.84
N VAL A 901 -19.57 21.40 14.16
CA VAL A 901 -18.87 21.88 12.97
C VAL A 901 -17.51 22.48 13.34
N LEU A 902 -17.42 23.17 14.47
CA LEU A 902 -16.15 23.68 14.99
C LEU A 902 -15.18 22.55 15.34
N LEU A 903 -15.64 21.47 15.98
CA LEU A 903 -14.78 20.30 16.25
C LEU A 903 -14.25 19.66 14.96
N CYS A 904 -15.10 19.58 13.93
CA CYS A 904 -14.64 19.15 12.60
C CYS A 904 -13.60 20.13 12.04
N ALA A 905 -13.80 21.45 12.17
CA ALA A 905 -12.85 22.44 11.69
C ALA A 905 -11.50 22.38 12.43
N LEU A 906 -11.52 22.17 13.76
CA LEU A 906 -10.30 21.98 14.55
C LEU A 906 -9.53 20.73 14.10
N LYS A 907 -10.24 19.65 13.77
CA LYS A 907 -9.64 18.43 13.20
C LYS A 907 -8.93 18.75 11.88
N GLU A 908 -9.63 19.41 10.95
CA GLU A 908 -9.05 19.79 9.65
C GLU A 908 -7.88 20.78 9.80
N ILE A 909 -7.90 21.69 10.77
CA ILE A 909 -6.78 22.62 11.04
C ILE A 909 -5.54 21.87 11.51
N ILE A 910 -5.69 20.89 12.41
CA ILE A 910 -4.57 20.03 12.84
C ILE A 910 -4.02 19.28 11.62
N GLU A 911 -4.88 18.64 10.83
CA GLU A 911 -4.50 17.90 9.61
C GLU A 911 -3.85 18.78 8.54
N ALA A 912 -4.28 20.03 8.37
CA ALA A 912 -3.69 20.98 7.42
C ALA A 912 -2.33 21.50 7.89
N SER A 913 -2.17 21.77 9.19
CA SER A 913 -0.91 22.24 9.78
C SER A 913 0.23 21.23 9.62
N LEU A 914 -0.09 19.95 9.46
CA LEU A 914 0.86 18.86 9.20
C LEU A 914 1.50 18.90 7.80
N THR A 915 0.84 19.51 6.82
CA THR A 915 1.38 19.61 5.45
C THR A 915 2.40 20.73 5.29
N GLN A 916 2.47 21.64 6.27
CA GLN A 916 3.31 22.82 6.26
C GLN A 916 4.49 22.57 7.21
N ASN A 917 5.60 22.02 6.69
CA ASN A 917 6.82 21.65 7.44
C ASN A 917 7.58 22.88 8.00
N THR A 918 6.98 23.62 8.92
CA THR A 918 7.59 24.81 9.51
C THR A 918 7.18 24.96 10.97
N GLU A 919 8.09 24.64 11.90
CA GLU A 919 8.04 25.13 13.28
C GLU A 919 8.18 26.65 13.25
N THR A 920 7.06 27.36 13.19
CA THR A 920 7.00 28.82 13.21
C THR A 920 6.15 29.27 14.38
N ASP A 921 6.43 30.45 14.91
CA ASP A 921 5.64 31.08 15.99
C ASP A 921 4.16 31.22 15.61
N GLU A 922 3.85 31.36 14.32
CA GLU A 922 2.48 31.40 13.80
C GLU A 922 1.72 30.07 14.04
N VAL A 923 2.38 28.92 13.86
CA VAL A 923 1.80 27.59 14.11
C VAL A 923 1.61 27.36 15.61
N ALA A 924 2.51 27.87 16.46
CA ALA A 924 2.38 27.82 17.92
C ALA A 924 1.20 28.67 18.43
N ASN A 925 1.00 29.88 17.86
CA ASN A 925 -0.15 30.73 18.19
C ASN A 925 -1.48 30.10 17.74
N LEU A 926 -1.50 29.51 16.54
CA LEU A 926 -2.67 28.79 16.04
C LEU A 926 -3.00 27.58 16.92
N SER A 927 -1.97 26.85 17.33
CA SER A 927 -2.04 25.71 18.24
C SER A 927 -2.66 26.06 19.61
N HIS A 928 -2.23 27.18 20.21
CA HIS A 928 -2.85 27.69 21.44
C HIS A 928 -4.33 28.07 21.21
N THR A 929 -4.63 28.67 20.06
CA THR A 929 -6.00 29.06 19.70
C THR A 929 -6.91 27.84 19.52
N VAL A 930 -6.41 26.74 18.94
CA VAL A 930 -7.12 25.45 18.82
C VAL A 930 -7.52 24.92 20.20
N GLN A 931 -6.60 24.92 21.17
CA GLN A 931 -6.88 24.50 22.54
C GLN A 931 -7.92 25.40 23.21
N ASN A 932 -7.79 26.72 23.06
CA ASN A 932 -8.74 27.68 23.62
C ASN A 932 -10.16 27.49 23.05
N VAL A 933 -10.29 27.31 21.73
CA VAL A 933 -11.60 27.04 21.11
C VAL A 933 -12.20 25.73 21.62
N LEU A 934 -11.41 24.66 21.76
CA LEU A 934 -11.89 23.40 22.35
C LEU A 934 -12.40 23.61 23.78
N GLN A 935 -11.65 24.36 24.60
CA GLN A 935 -12.06 24.69 25.97
C GLN A 935 -13.40 25.44 25.96
N LYS A 936 -13.56 26.45 25.11
CA LYS A 936 -14.82 27.19 24.99
C LYS A 936 -15.99 26.35 24.48
N VAL A 937 -15.74 25.40 23.59
CA VAL A 937 -16.75 24.41 23.18
C VAL A 937 -17.22 23.58 24.38
N LEU A 938 -16.29 23.04 25.18
CA LEU A 938 -16.65 22.23 26.35
C LEU A 938 -17.32 23.05 27.45
N GLU A 939 -16.87 24.28 27.70
CA GLU A 939 -17.53 25.23 28.62
C GLU A 939 -18.96 25.55 28.16
N CYS A 940 -19.17 25.77 26.85
CA CYS A 940 -20.49 26.00 26.28
C CYS A 940 -21.43 24.81 26.48
N VAL A 941 -20.95 23.60 26.19
CA VAL A 941 -21.70 22.34 26.39
C VAL A 941 -22.07 22.15 27.87
N ALA A 942 -21.12 22.35 28.78
CA ALA A 942 -21.34 22.25 30.22
C ALA A 942 -22.33 23.30 30.74
N ARG A 943 -22.22 24.56 30.28
CA ARG A 943 -23.16 25.64 30.62
C ARG A 943 -24.58 25.32 30.13
N ARG A 944 -24.73 24.84 28.89
CA ARG A 944 -26.04 24.49 28.31
C ARG A 944 -26.70 23.37 29.10
N HIS A 945 -25.95 22.31 29.42
CA HIS A 945 -26.44 21.21 30.26
C HIS A 945 -26.88 21.66 31.66
N LYS A 946 -26.20 22.66 32.26
CA LYS A 946 -26.58 23.21 33.56
C LYS A 946 -27.86 24.06 33.51
N LYS A 947 -28.10 24.81 32.43
CA LYS A 947 -29.28 25.69 32.28
C LYS A 947 -30.51 24.94 31.76
N GLN A 948 -30.34 24.09 30.75
CA GLN A 948 -31.39 23.35 30.05
C GLN A 948 -30.95 21.91 29.82
N GLN A 949 -31.40 21.01 30.69
CA GLN A 949 -30.87 19.66 30.79
C GLN A 949 -31.11 18.82 29.51
N GLU A 950 -32.32 18.88 28.93
CA GLU A 950 -32.67 18.10 27.73
C GLU A 950 -31.87 18.53 26.49
N GLU A 951 -31.80 19.83 26.21
CA GLU A 951 -31.02 20.37 25.09
C GLU A 951 -29.51 20.16 25.28
N GLY A 952 -29.02 20.25 26.52
CA GLY A 952 -27.63 19.95 26.85
C GLY A 952 -27.26 18.50 26.55
N VAL A 953 -28.13 17.52 26.85
CA VAL A 953 -27.90 16.10 26.51
C VAL A 953 -27.87 15.89 25.01
N GLN A 954 -28.78 16.52 24.24
CA GLN A 954 -28.75 16.45 22.78
C GLN A 954 -27.44 17.01 22.21
N LEU A 955 -26.97 18.14 22.73
CA LEU A 955 -25.70 18.75 22.34
C LEU A 955 -24.51 17.82 22.65
N ILE A 956 -24.48 17.19 23.83
CA ILE A 956 -23.45 16.20 24.22
C ILE A 956 -23.41 15.02 23.25
N HIS A 957 -24.56 14.52 22.80
CA HIS A 957 -24.60 13.46 21.80
C HIS A 957 -24.10 13.93 20.42
N SER A 958 -24.45 15.15 20.02
CA SER A 958 -24.08 15.70 18.71
C SER A 958 -22.57 15.89 18.52
N ILE A 959 -21.82 16.15 19.61
CA ILE A 959 -20.37 16.36 19.56
C ILE A 959 -19.55 15.06 19.68
N GLN A 960 -20.16 13.94 20.05
CA GLN A 960 -19.43 12.71 20.39
C GLN A 960 -18.63 12.14 19.21
N MET A 961 -19.21 12.12 18.01
CA MET A 961 -18.54 11.66 16.79
C MET A 961 -17.45 12.64 16.33
N PRO A 962 -17.73 13.95 16.15
CA PRO A 962 -16.72 14.94 15.80
C PRO A 962 -15.52 15.00 16.77
N LEU A 963 -15.78 14.90 18.07
CA LEU A 963 -14.73 14.88 19.08
C LEU A 963 -13.86 13.63 18.98
N GLY A 964 -14.47 12.47 18.68
CA GLY A 964 -13.73 11.22 18.48
C GLY A 964 -12.80 11.28 17.25
N GLU A 965 -13.26 11.87 16.16
CA GLU A 965 -12.45 12.08 14.96
C GLU A 965 -11.31 13.08 15.20
N PHE A 966 -11.59 14.19 15.88
CA PHE A 966 -10.60 15.17 16.32
C PHE A 966 -9.51 14.53 17.20
N LEU A 967 -9.89 13.74 18.20
CA LEU A 967 -8.96 13.03 19.08
C LEU A 967 -8.13 11.97 18.34
N HIS A 968 -8.73 11.29 17.37
CA HIS A 968 -8.01 10.33 16.55
C HIS A 968 -6.94 11.01 15.69
N ALA A 969 -7.29 12.12 15.02
CA ALA A 969 -6.35 12.94 14.27
C ALA A 969 -5.21 13.41 15.18
N LEU A 970 -5.52 14.02 16.33
CA LEU A 970 -4.53 14.49 17.29
C LEU A 970 -3.60 13.36 17.79
N GLN A 971 -4.13 12.16 18.05
CA GLN A 971 -3.34 11.01 18.54
C GLN A 971 -2.37 10.47 17.48
N CYS A 972 -2.77 10.47 16.20
CA CYS A 972 -1.89 10.03 15.11
C CYS A 972 -0.63 10.89 15.00
N TRP A 973 -0.66 12.11 15.54
CA TRP A 973 0.37 13.14 15.35
C TRP A 973 0.92 13.72 16.65
N HIS A 974 0.74 13.02 17.76
CA HIS A 974 1.18 13.45 19.11
C HIS A 974 2.69 13.76 19.21
N SER A 975 3.53 13.18 18.34
CA SER A 975 4.98 13.45 18.30
C SER A 975 5.33 14.80 17.69
N SER A 976 4.47 15.36 16.82
CA SER A 976 4.74 16.59 16.07
C SER A 976 4.24 17.84 16.80
N PHE A 977 3.19 17.71 17.61
CA PHE A 977 2.61 18.82 18.39
C PHE A 977 2.38 18.41 19.86
N PRO A 978 3.45 18.11 20.62
CA PRO A 978 3.33 17.60 21.98
C PRO A 978 2.60 18.57 22.93
N ALA A 979 2.85 19.88 22.79
CA ALA A 979 2.19 20.89 23.63
C ALA A 979 0.67 20.98 23.39
N VAL A 980 0.23 20.88 22.14
CA VAL A 980 -1.22 20.86 21.80
C VAL A 980 -1.87 19.57 22.22
N HIS A 981 -1.21 18.45 21.94
CA HIS A 981 -1.67 17.13 22.35
C HIS A 981 -1.87 17.06 23.86
N GLN A 982 -0.88 17.53 24.62
CA GLN A 982 -0.97 17.65 26.07
C GLN A 982 -2.11 18.60 26.48
N GLY A 983 -2.10 19.84 25.98
CA GLY A 983 -3.09 20.85 26.36
C GLY A 983 -4.54 20.43 26.10
N VAL A 984 -4.82 19.76 24.98
CA VAL A 984 -6.15 19.18 24.68
C VAL A 984 -6.54 18.10 25.69
N LEU A 985 -5.62 17.20 26.03
CA LEU A 985 -5.88 16.16 27.04
C LEU A 985 -6.10 16.77 28.42
N THR A 986 -5.34 17.80 28.79
CA THR A 986 -5.54 18.56 30.03
C THR A 986 -6.93 19.20 30.07
N THR A 987 -7.38 19.84 28.97
CA THR A 987 -8.73 20.44 28.88
C THR A 987 -9.83 19.38 29.02
N LEU A 988 -9.68 18.21 28.40
CA LEU A 988 -10.63 17.10 28.53
C LEU A 988 -10.67 16.52 29.94
N LEU A 989 -9.50 16.33 30.55
CA LEU A 989 -9.37 15.86 31.93
C LEU A 989 -10.04 16.83 32.91
N ALA A 990 -9.75 18.13 32.76
CA ALA A 990 -10.35 19.18 33.58
C ALA A 990 -11.88 19.19 33.46
N ALA A 991 -12.43 19.06 32.24
CA ALA A 991 -13.87 18.98 32.01
C ALA A 991 -14.51 17.75 32.68
N ILE A 992 -13.88 16.57 32.56
CA ILE A 992 -14.36 15.33 33.21
C ILE A 992 -14.32 15.45 34.74
N VAL A 993 -13.21 15.93 35.29
CA VAL A 993 -13.03 16.10 36.74
C VAL A 993 -14.02 17.12 37.30
N ALA A 994 -14.22 18.25 36.62
CA ALA A 994 -15.17 19.28 37.04
C ALA A 994 -16.63 18.78 37.03
N ASP A 995 -17.02 18.01 36.00
CA ASP A 995 -18.37 17.43 35.89
C ASP A 995 -18.66 16.42 37.00
N ILE A 996 -17.72 15.50 37.26
CA ILE A 996 -17.82 14.53 38.36
C ILE A 996 -17.80 15.23 39.72
N LYS A 997 -16.90 16.20 39.92
CA LYS A 997 -16.79 16.98 41.16
C LYS A 997 -18.10 17.71 41.48
N CYS A 998 -18.75 18.31 40.48
CA CYS A 998 -20.02 19.01 40.67
C CYS A 998 -21.13 18.08 41.20
N VAL A 999 -21.21 16.85 40.68
CA VAL A 999 -22.18 15.84 41.16
C VAL A 999 -21.82 15.36 42.56
N LEU A 1000 -20.55 15.07 42.84
CA LEU A 1000 -20.11 14.62 44.17
C LEU A 1000 -20.37 15.67 45.26
N GLN A 1001 -20.16 16.96 44.96
CA GLN A 1001 -20.48 18.05 45.87
C GLN A 1001 -21.99 18.14 46.15
N LYS A 1002 -22.85 17.99 45.13
CA LYS A 1002 -24.31 17.96 45.33
C LYS A 1002 -24.78 16.73 46.12
N ALA A 1003 -24.17 15.56 45.90
CA ALA A 1003 -24.52 14.33 46.60
C ALA A 1003 -24.08 14.34 48.08
N SER A 1004 -23.08 15.14 48.46
CA SER A 1004 -22.62 15.23 49.86
C SER A 1004 -23.64 15.83 50.84
N SER A 1005 -24.70 16.48 50.34
CA SER A 1005 -25.86 16.90 51.14
C SER A 1005 -26.94 15.83 51.29
N GLU A 1006 -26.88 14.73 50.53
CA GLU A 1006 -27.80 13.60 50.59
C GLU A 1006 -27.09 12.39 51.22
N LYS A 1007 -27.80 11.58 52.03
CA LYS A 1007 -27.16 10.60 52.93
C LYS A 1007 -26.44 9.43 52.25
N ASP A 1008 -26.65 9.21 50.95
CA ASP A 1008 -26.10 8.07 50.18
C ASP A 1008 -25.25 8.53 49.00
N LEU A 1009 -23.93 8.31 49.08
CA LEU A 1009 -22.96 8.64 48.03
C LEU A 1009 -22.55 7.35 47.30
N THR A 1010 -23.09 7.10 46.11
CA THR A 1010 -22.76 5.92 45.29
C THR A 1010 -21.63 6.24 44.30
N ILE A 1011 -20.51 5.51 44.38
CA ILE A 1011 -19.38 5.66 43.46
C ILE A 1011 -19.74 5.05 42.08
N PRO A 1012 -19.62 5.82 40.97
CA PRO A 1012 -19.82 5.31 39.61
C PRO A 1012 -18.93 4.11 39.29
N LYS A 1013 -19.49 3.00 38.78
CA LYS A 1013 -18.75 1.77 38.43
C LYS A 1013 -18.65 1.54 36.93
N THR A 1014 -19.57 2.10 36.16
CA THR A 1014 -19.65 2.00 34.71
C THR A 1014 -19.68 3.38 34.05
N ILE A 1015 -19.42 3.44 32.74
CA ILE A 1015 -19.47 4.71 31.99
C ILE A 1015 -20.87 5.35 32.05
N SER A 1016 -21.94 4.55 32.11
CA SER A 1016 -23.31 5.03 32.23
C SER A 1016 -23.64 5.64 33.61
N ASP A 1017 -22.83 5.36 34.63
CA ASP A 1017 -23.03 5.90 35.97
C ASP A 1017 -22.38 7.28 36.15
N LEU A 1018 -21.62 7.75 35.15
CA LEU A 1018 -21.05 9.10 35.13
C LEU A 1018 -22.08 10.15 34.73
N PRO A 1019 -21.92 11.41 35.18
CA PRO A 1019 -22.71 12.50 34.64
C PRO A 1019 -22.58 12.63 33.11
N PRO A 1020 -23.58 13.20 32.42
CA PRO A 1020 -23.71 13.08 30.96
C PRO A 1020 -22.50 13.55 30.14
N LEU A 1021 -21.85 14.65 30.55
CA LEU A 1021 -20.68 15.19 29.84
C LEU A 1021 -19.46 14.26 30.02
N SER A 1022 -19.10 13.94 31.25
CA SER A 1022 -18.01 13.01 31.57
C SER A 1022 -18.23 11.61 31.01
N SER A 1023 -19.47 11.12 30.99
CA SER A 1023 -19.86 9.85 30.34
C SER A 1023 -19.55 9.86 28.85
N SER A 1024 -19.95 10.90 28.12
CA SER A 1024 -19.70 11.04 26.67
C SER A 1024 -18.22 11.19 26.33
N LEU A 1025 -17.49 12.02 27.09
CA LEU A 1025 -16.05 12.21 26.93
C LEU A 1025 -15.29 10.89 27.18
N MET A 1026 -15.58 10.21 28.29
CA MET A 1026 -14.96 8.91 28.60
C MET A 1026 -15.34 7.84 27.58
N ALA A 1027 -16.59 7.80 27.11
CA ALA A 1027 -16.99 6.88 26.05
C ALA A 1027 -16.18 7.07 24.76
N THR A 1028 -15.80 8.32 24.46
CA THR A 1028 -14.99 8.68 23.29
C THR A 1028 -13.52 8.29 23.48
N ILE A 1029 -12.92 8.64 24.61
CA ILE A 1029 -11.53 8.29 24.98
C ILE A 1029 -11.34 6.77 24.97
N MET A 1030 -12.30 6.03 25.53
CA MET A 1030 -12.21 4.58 25.72
C MET A 1030 -12.25 3.76 24.42
N LYS A 1031 -12.58 4.37 23.27
CA LYS A 1031 -12.57 3.71 21.94
C LYS A 1031 -11.16 3.35 21.46
N SER A 1032 -10.11 4.04 21.94
CA SER A 1032 -8.72 3.83 21.49
C SER A 1032 -7.76 3.63 22.66
N VAL A 1033 -7.06 2.49 22.68
CA VAL A 1033 -6.08 2.17 23.73
C VAL A 1033 -4.91 3.17 23.76
N ASN A 1034 -4.55 3.76 22.62
CA ASN A 1034 -3.47 4.75 22.55
C ASN A 1034 -3.89 6.09 23.18
N VAL A 1035 -5.12 6.54 22.92
CA VAL A 1035 -5.68 7.74 23.56
C VAL A 1035 -5.83 7.51 25.06
N VAL A 1036 -6.28 6.33 25.49
CA VAL A 1036 -6.33 5.96 26.92
C VAL A 1036 -4.94 6.03 27.57
N ARG A 1037 -3.88 5.56 26.90
CA ARG A 1037 -2.51 5.64 27.45
C ARG A 1037 -2.06 7.09 27.60
N SER A 1038 -2.25 7.92 26.59
CA SER A 1038 -1.91 9.34 26.64
C SER A 1038 -2.71 10.10 27.70
N PHE A 1039 -4.01 9.81 27.81
CA PHE A 1039 -4.88 10.37 28.85
C PHE A 1039 -4.47 9.93 30.26
N LEU A 1040 -4.00 8.69 30.44
CA LEU A 1040 -3.48 8.20 31.72
C LEU A 1040 -2.16 8.89 32.11
N ASN A 1041 -1.30 9.22 31.14
CA ASN A 1041 -0.09 10.01 31.42
C ASN A 1041 -0.45 11.42 31.88
N GLU A 1042 -1.42 12.06 31.24
CA GLU A 1042 -1.89 13.39 31.66
C GLU A 1042 -2.60 13.33 33.03
N LEU A 1043 -3.39 12.30 33.28
CA LEU A 1043 -3.98 12.05 34.60
C LEU A 1043 -2.89 11.88 35.66
N MET A 1044 -1.75 11.25 35.33
CA MET A 1044 -0.62 11.12 36.23
C MET A 1044 0.03 12.46 36.56
N GLU A 1045 0.31 13.29 35.55
CA GLU A 1045 0.83 14.64 35.75
C GLU A 1045 -0.14 15.47 36.62
N TYR A 1046 -1.44 15.38 36.35
CA TYR A 1046 -2.47 16.01 37.16
C TYR A 1046 -2.43 15.54 38.62
N ILE A 1047 -2.31 14.22 38.88
CA ILE A 1047 -2.21 13.65 40.24
C ILE A 1047 -0.96 14.12 40.97
N LEU A 1048 0.17 14.22 40.26
CA LEU A 1048 1.45 14.63 40.83
C LEU A 1048 1.50 16.14 41.11
N SER A 1049 0.75 16.94 40.34
CA SER A 1049 0.61 18.38 40.55
C SER A 1049 0.19 18.72 41.98
N GLU A 1050 0.71 19.83 42.51
CA GLU A 1050 0.29 20.40 43.80
C GLU A 1050 -1.09 21.07 43.72
N GLU A 1051 -1.63 21.26 42.51
CA GLU A 1051 -2.88 21.97 42.25
C GLU A 1051 -4.17 21.15 42.48
N ILE A 1052 -4.09 19.87 42.85
CA ILE A 1052 -5.29 19.10 43.21
C ILE A 1052 -5.82 19.56 44.57
N GLU A 1053 -6.74 20.52 44.54
CA GLU A 1053 -7.45 20.99 45.73
C GLU A 1053 -8.74 20.20 45.96
N GLY A 1054 -8.80 19.51 47.11
CA GLY A 1054 -10.02 18.97 47.70
C GLY A 1054 -10.30 17.47 47.46
N ILE A 1055 -10.88 16.83 48.48
CA ILE A 1055 -11.25 15.39 48.47
C ILE A 1055 -12.14 14.99 47.29
N PHE A 1056 -13.03 15.89 46.83
CA PHE A 1056 -13.91 15.62 45.69
C PHE A 1056 -13.17 15.54 44.35
N SER A 1057 -12.09 16.31 44.18
CA SER A 1057 -11.24 16.27 42.98
C SER A 1057 -10.45 14.94 42.94
N LEU A 1058 -9.90 14.52 44.09
CA LEU A 1058 -9.25 13.20 44.23
C LEU A 1058 -10.25 12.06 43.99
N THR A 1059 -11.45 12.16 44.54
CA THR A 1059 -12.52 11.16 44.33
C THR A 1059 -12.93 11.06 42.86
N ALA A 1060 -12.97 12.18 42.13
CA ALA A 1060 -13.22 12.17 40.69
C ALA A 1060 -12.13 11.41 39.91
N THR A 1061 -10.85 11.56 40.27
CA THR A 1061 -9.76 10.78 39.64
C THR A 1061 -9.88 9.28 39.92
N VAL A 1062 -10.34 8.89 41.12
CA VAL A 1062 -10.64 7.50 41.47
C VAL A 1062 -11.76 6.93 40.59
N CYS A 1063 -12.85 7.69 40.38
CA CYS A 1063 -13.94 7.29 39.48
C CYS A 1063 -13.45 7.03 38.06
N ILE A 1064 -12.59 7.90 37.52
CA ILE A 1064 -11.99 7.74 36.18
C ILE A 1064 -11.19 6.43 36.10
N VAL A 1065 -10.33 6.14 37.09
CA VAL A 1065 -9.52 4.91 37.12
C VAL A 1065 -10.36 3.65 37.24
N ILE A 1066 -11.43 3.65 38.05
CA ILE A 1066 -12.37 2.53 38.17
C ILE A 1066 -13.01 2.21 36.82
N ILE A 1067 -13.43 3.24 36.09
CA ILE A 1067 -14.10 3.08 34.79
C ILE A 1067 -13.13 2.56 33.72
N ILE A 1068 -11.88 3.03 33.71
CA ILE A 1068 -10.84 2.53 32.79
C ILE A 1068 -10.56 1.05 33.09
N LYS A 1069 -10.46 0.66 34.37
CA LYS A 1069 -10.24 -0.73 34.81
C LYS A 1069 -11.36 -1.69 34.37
N GLY A 1070 -12.60 -1.21 34.31
CA GLY A 1070 -13.76 -2.03 33.92
C GLY A 1070 -13.74 -2.52 32.47
N LYS A 1071 -13.00 -1.85 31.57
CA LYS A 1071 -12.94 -2.17 30.14
C LYS A 1071 -11.54 -2.55 29.62
N HIS A 1072 -10.47 -2.06 30.25
CA HIS A 1072 -9.09 -2.28 29.82
C HIS A 1072 -8.27 -3.04 30.87
N LYS A 1073 -7.15 -3.66 30.45
CA LYS A 1073 -6.31 -4.50 31.33
C LYS A 1073 -5.76 -3.68 32.50
N ALA A 1074 -5.76 -4.28 33.70
CA ALA A 1074 -5.21 -3.68 34.92
C ALA A 1074 -3.73 -3.27 34.81
N SER A 1075 -2.97 -3.85 33.88
CA SER A 1075 -1.57 -3.48 33.61
C SER A 1075 -1.38 -2.03 33.18
N LEU A 1076 -2.40 -1.39 32.58
CA LEU A 1076 -2.35 0.01 32.15
C LEU A 1076 -2.40 1.00 33.33
N LEU A 1077 -2.85 0.55 34.52
CA LEU A 1077 -3.10 1.39 35.70
C LEU A 1077 -2.03 1.20 36.79
N LYS A 1078 -0.95 0.46 36.47
CA LYS A 1078 0.07 0.03 37.43
C LYS A 1078 0.74 1.20 38.15
N ASP A 1079 0.97 2.30 37.43
CA ASP A 1079 1.68 3.47 37.95
C ASP A 1079 0.73 4.52 38.52
N VAL A 1080 -0.52 4.56 38.02
CA VAL A 1080 -1.56 5.52 38.43
C VAL A 1080 -2.18 5.20 39.78
N THR A 1081 -2.51 3.93 40.00
CA THR A 1081 -3.19 3.50 41.23
C THR A 1081 -2.36 3.81 42.50
N PRO A 1082 -1.05 3.52 42.55
CA PRO A 1082 -0.21 3.85 43.71
C PRO A 1082 0.01 5.35 43.91
N ALA A 1083 -0.02 6.16 42.84
CA ALA A 1083 0.11 7.61 42.93
C ALA A 1083 -1.13 8.24 43.59
N ILE A 1084 -2.33 7.83 43.16
CA ILE A 1084 -3.60 8.26 43.79
C ILE A 1084 -3.64 7.83 45.25
N GLN A 1085 -3.27 6.58 45.55
CA GLN A 1085 -3.26 6.07 46.92
C GLN A 1085 -2.35 6.89 47.84
N ARG A 1086 -1.15 7.27 47.38
CA ARG A 1086 -0.24 8.12 48.14
C ARG A 1086 -0.84 9.50 48.41
N LYS A 1087 -1.42 10.16 47.40
CA LYS A 1087 -2.09 11.46 47.57
C LYS A 1087 -3.30 11.40 48.50
N LEU A 1088 -4.10 10.33 48.44
CA LEU A 1088 -5.21 10.12 49.38
C LEU A 1088 -4.74 9.95 50.84
N ILE A 1089 -3.66 9.21 51.07
CA ILE A 1089 -3.05 9.05 52.40
C ILE A 1089 -2.54 10.41 52.91
N THR A 1090 -1.78 11.15 52.09
CA THR A 1090 -1.31 12.49 52.44
C THR A 1090 -2.46 13.44 52.77
N TYR A 1091 -3.58 13.37 52.03
CA TYR A 1091 -4.75 14.20 52.30
C TYR A 1091 -5.46 13.81 53.61
N LYS A 1092 -5.55 12.50 53.91
CA LYS A 1092 -6.08 11.99 55.17
C LYS A 1092 -5.24 12.48 56.37
N ASP A 1093 -3.92 12.43 56.24
CA ASP A 1093 -2.99 12.83 57.30
C ASP A 1093 -2.96 14.35 57.53
N ALA A 1094 -3.39 15.15 56.56
CA ALA A 1094 -3.46 16.61 56.62
C ALA A 1094 -4.85 17.17 57.01
N ALA A 1095 -5.90 16.34 57.04
CA ALA A 1095 -7.27 16.78 57.34
C ALA A 1095 -7.52 16.91 58.85
N PRO A 1096 -8.14 18.00 59.34
CA PRO A 1096 -8.45 18.15 60.76
C PRO A 1096 -9.48 17.08 61.21
N GLU A 1097 -9.21 16.46 62.36
CA GLU A 1097 -10.07 15.45 63.00
C GLU A 1097 -11.50 16.00 63.17
N GLY A 1098 -12.45 15.49 62.37
CA GLY A 1098 -13.87 15.87 62.46
C GLY A 1098 -14.63 16.01 61.13
N SER A 1099 -14.00 15.88 59.97
CA SER A 1099 -14.72 15.91 58.68
C SER A 1099 -15.18 14.52 58.23
N GLY A 1100 -16.42 14.14 58.57
CA GLY A 1100 -17.01 12.83 58.18
C GLY A 1100 -17.12 12.56 56.67
N SER A 1101 -16.79 13.55 55.83
CA SER A 1101 -16.66 13.42 54.36
C SER A 1101 -15.31 12.88 53.90
N THR A 1102 -14.28 12.91 54.75
CA THR A 1102 -12.89 12.55 54.40
C THR A 1102 -12.56 11.11 54.78
N GLU A 1103 -13.34 10.52 55.69
CA GLU A 1103 -13.24 9.11 56.11
C GLU A 1103 -14.05 8.14 55.24
N ARG A 1104 -15.08 8.64 54.53
CA ARG A 1104 -15.83 7.94 53.48
C ARG A 1104 -15.07 8.00 52.16
#